data_AF-A0AAU3RXS6-F1
#
_entry.id   AF-A0AAU3RXS6-F1
#
_cell.length_a   1.000
_cell.length_b   1.000
_cell.length_c   1.000
_cell.angle_alpha   90.00
_cell.angle_beta   90.00
_cell.angle_gamma   90.00
#
_symmetry.space_group_name_H-M   'P 1'
#
loop_
_entity.id
_entity.type
_entity.pdbx_description
1 polymer ?
#
loop_
_entity_poly.entity_id
_entity_poly.type
_entity_poly.pdbx_seq_one_letter_code
_entity_poly.pdbx_strand_id
1 'polypeptide(L)'
;MTKTESVDNVVVWSGTWVAERLGVELQGDERLPELLGLALRRNPKRAHLLVSNVLGKHVPQRPSRVYGAGYALGEEVRELLGPEAAGAVVLGYAETATGLGHAVADGLGAAPYLHSTRRPVEGVARAGGFEESHSHATSHLLLPEDPALLAGDGVLVLVDDEFSTGNTVLNTIRALHARYPRTRYVIVALVDMRSPADRSRLTAFAAEIGAEVALVTLAAGTVLLPEGVLERGMALVAQHEAAAEPDPRPAPLPAEHENSPTPPLPESPDRAATTPAAASAVPAAAVGMRAARGGTGGHSGTPAPGAVPSTPAPVRVGLPWPPNIPDGGRHGFTPAHRTHLEAALPQMAAAIKGALGPTPGRTLVLGFEELMYAPLRLALALERTGTDVRYSTTTRSPVLAVDDPGYAIRTRLVFPAHDDPADGPGERYAYNVAGAGYDTVVAVVDSAADTPELHAPDGLLARLAAHIPHVVLAVVPSYVPKGAPMPEPLPEPLRGPAFSSYAPDEVGWLLKDLSGVELEAPTEEREEAIQSGGAHYAESLPVEYQPSPQYQELFRTALDSSAERIARAVGVVTETVLAERSPRPVLVSLARAGTPVGVLMRRWAGQRHGLDLPHYAVSIVRGRGIDPNALRWLAAHHDPADVVFVDGWTGKGAITRELAAAIREFAESSGVDRFDPEIAVLADPGSCVRTYGTREDFLIPSACLNSTVSGLISRTVLRKDLIGPGDFHGAKFYRELADSDVSVDFLDAVAARFDEVAADVEREAKALRAADRSPTWEGWAAVERISEEYGIHDVNLVKPGVGETTRVLLRRVPWKILAHRDAGADLDHVRLLAEQRGVPVEWVDDLPYSCVGLIHPQYTRGATGADGKAVASR
;
A
#
# COMPACT_ATOMS: atom_id res chain seq x y z
N MET A 1 10.78 -57.42 -29.08
CA MET A 1 9.97 -57.07 -27.90
C MET A 1 10.13 -55.57 -27.66
N THR A 2 9.07 -54.85 -28.02
CA THR A 2 8.68 -53.45 -27.75
C THR A 2 9.75 -52.41 -27.42
N LYS A 3 10.12 -51.66 -28.48
CA LYS A 3 10.51 -50.25 -28.45
C LYS A 3 9.39 -49.41 -27.82
N THR A 4 9.75 -48.52 -26.90
CA THR A 4 8.94 -47.36 -26.53
C THR A 4 9.89 -46.18 -26.35
N GLU A 5 10.34 -45.62 -27.46
CA GLU A 5 10.91 -44.26 -27.50
C GLU A 5 9.72 -43.31 -27.64
N SER A 6 9.31 -42.66 -26.54
CA SER A 6 8.53 -41.43 -26.62
C SER A 6 9.52 -40.28 -26.87
N VAL A 7 9.62 -39.88 -28.13
CA VAL A 7 10.46 -38.77 -28.59
C VAL A 7 9.91 -37.46 -28.00
N ASP A 8 10.66 -36.87 -27.08
CA ASP A 8 10.57 -35.46 -26.71
C ASP A 8 10.82 -34.64 -27.98
N ASN A 9 9.76 -34.20 -28.68
CA ASN A 9 9.85 -33.32 -29.84
C ASN A 9 10.16 -31.88 -29.36
N VAL A 10 11.34 -31.69 -28.78
CA VAL A 10 11.91 -30.35 -28.59
C VAL A 10 12.42 -29.92 -29.95
N VAL A 11 11.70 -29.02 -30.61
CA VAL A 11 12.23 -28.30 -31.77
C VAL A 11 13.43 -27.50 -31.26
N VAL A 12 14.63 -28.05 -31.44
CA VAL A 12 15.88 -27.28 -31.30
C VAL A 12 15.86 -26.30 -32.46
N TRP A 13 15.51 -25.06 -32.15
CA TRP A 13 15.57 -24.00 -33.13
C TRP A 13 17.04 -23.76 -33.50
N SER A 14 17.38 -23.95 -34.77
CA SER A 14 18.75 -24.06 -35.28
C SER A 14 19.55 -22.76 -35.29
N GLY A 15 18.96 -21.62 -34.91
CA GLY A 15 19.60 -20.32 -35.14
C GLY A 15 19.46 -19.80 -36.58
N THR A 16 19.05 -20.65 -37.54
CA THR A 16 19.29 -20.39 -38.96
C THR A 16 18.30 -19.44 -39.61
N TRP A 17 17.12 -19.19 -39.03
CA TRP A 17 16.12 -18.33 -39.69
C TRP A 17 16.57 -16.89 -39.90
N VAL A 18 17.26 -16.31 -38.90
CA VAL A 18 17.87 -14.99 -39.03
C VAL A 18 19.07 -15.06 -39.98
N ALA A 19 19.85 -16.14 -39.93
CA ALA A 19 20.98 -16.36 -40.82
C ALA A 19 20.56 -16.47 -42.30
N GLU A 20 19.52 -17.24 -42.61
CA GLU A 20 19.00 -17.47 -43.96
C GLU A 20 18.40 -16.19 -44.58
N ARG A 21 17.78 -15.33 -43.76
CA ARG A 21 17.10 -14.12 -44.25
C ARG A 21 17.99 -12.89 -44.26
N LEU A 22 18.88 -12.75 -43.29
CA LEU A 22 19.73 -11.56 -43.14
C LEU A 22 21.21 -11.82 -43.44
N GLY A 23 21.66 -13.08 -43.52
CA GLY A 23 23.07 -13.45 -43.68
C GLY A 23 23.89 -13.27 -42.41
N VAL A 24 23.25 -13.17 -41.24
CA VAL A 24 23.94 -13.06 -39.95
C VAL A 24 24.44 -14.45 -39.54
N GLU A 25 25.74 -14.59 -39.35
CA GLU A 25 26.33 -15.88 -38.98
C GLU A 25 26.85 -15.86 -37.54
N LEU A 26 26.58 -16.96 -36.82
CA LEU A 26 27.15 -17.23 -35.52
C LEU A 26 28.28 -18.25 -35.71
N GLN A 27 29.54 -17.84 -35.51
CA GLN A 27 30.72 -18.67 -35.68
C GLN A 27 31.44 -18.85 -34.35
N GLY A 28 31.92 -20.05 -34.03
CA GLY A 28 32.58 -20.31 -32.76
C GLY A 28 32.65 -21.79 -32.43
N ASP A 29 32.71 -22.09 -31.15
CA ASP A 29 32.76 -23.46 -30.63
C ASP A 29 31.50 -24.27 -31.03
N GLU A 30 31.65 -25.59 -31.16
CA GLU A 30 30.55 -26.50 -31.55
C GLU A 30 29.35 -26.44 -30.60
N ARG A 31 29.58 -26.08 -29.34
CA ARG A 31 28.54 -25.95 -28.29
C ARG A 31 27.71 -24.68 -28.40
N LEU A 32 28.12 -23.71 -29.20
CA LEU A 32 27.49 -22.39 -29.26
C LEU A 32 26.00 -22.43 -29.66
N PRO A 33 25.56 -23.25 -30.64
CA PRO A 33 24.13 -23.39 -30.98
C PRO A 33 23.29 -24.04 -29.88
N GLU A 34 23.89 -24.82 -28.97
CA GLU A 34 23.18 -25.41 -27.83
C GLU A 34 22.85 -24.37 -26.75
N LEU A 35 23.67 -23.31 -26.67
CA LEU A 35 23.58 -22.25 -25.68
C LEU A 35 22.78 -21.05 -26.19
N LEU A 36 22.95 -20.69 -27.45
CA LEU A 36 22.41 -19.46 -28.05
C LEU A 36 21.80 -19.68 -29.42
N GLY A 37 20.91 -18.77 -29.81
CA GLY A 37 20.68 -18.46 -31.21
C GLY A 37 20.34 -16.98 -31.41
N LEU A 38 19.77 -16.63 -32.55
CA LEU A 38 19.53 -15.27 -33.04
C LEU A 38 18.03 -14.87 -33.17
N ALA A 39 17.59 -13.82 -32.50
CA ALA A 39 16.32 -13.16 -32.79
C ALA A 39 16.53 -11.76 -33.38
N LEU A 40 15.45 -11.13 -33.82
CA LEU A 40 15.43 -9.73 -34.25
C LEU A 40 14.89 -8.85 -33.14
N ARG A 41 15.51 -7.68 -32.99
CA ARG A 41 15.08 -6.66 -32.03
C ARG A 41 14.61 -5.41 -32.73
N ARG A 42 13.70 -4.67 -32.08
CA ARG A 42 13.31 -3.33 -32.48
C ARG A 42 14.40 -2.33 -32.09
N ASN A 43 15.47 -2.22 -32.88
CA ASN A 43 16.57 -1.31 -32.54
C ASN A 43 17.32 -0.78 -33.78
N PRO A 44 17.49 0.55 -33.90
CA PRO A 44 18.15 1.16 -35.07
C PRO A 44 19.68 0.95 -35.10
N LYS A 45 20.29 0.51 -34.00
CA LYS A 45 21.76 0.39 -33.86
C LYS A 45 22.29 -1.05 -33.98
N ARG A 46 21.44 -2.07 -33.82
CA ARG A 46 21.80 -3.49 -34.07
C ARG A 46 20.54 -4.29 -34.36
N ALA A 47 20.56 -5.09 -35.44
CA ALA A 47 19.36 -5.81 -35.91
C ALA A 47 19.11 -7.13 -35.17
N HIS A 48 20.17 -7.79 -34.69
CA HIS A 48 20.08 -9.10 -34.04
C HIS A 48 20.10 -9.01 -32.50
N LEU A 49 19.60 -10.06 -31.86
CA LEU A 49 19.65 -10.34 -30.43
C LEU A 49 20.14 -11.77 -30.24
N LEU A 50 21.06 -12.00 -29.30
CA LEU A 50 21.42 -13.35 -28.88
C LEU A 50 20.37 -13.84 -27.87
N VAL A 51 19.75 -14.98 -28.17
CA VAL A 51 18.69 -15.58 -27.37
C VAL A 51 19.24 -16.84 -26.72
N SER A 52 19.26 -16.85 -25.39
CA SER A 52 19.73 -18.01 -24.64
C SER A 52 18.73 -19.15 -24.61
N ASN A 53 19.24 -20.36 -24.90
CA ASN A 53 18.56 -21.64 -24.75
C ASN A 53 18.74 -22.26 -23.36
N VAL A 54 19.43 -21.57 -22.44
CA VAL A 54 19.76 -22.10 -21.11
C VAL A 54 19.41 -21.15 -19.95
N LEU A 55 18.92 -19.93 -20.21
CA LEU A 55 18.58 -18.98 -19.12
C LEU A 55 17.10 -18.95 -18.75
N GLY A 56 16.21 -19.45 -19.60
CA GLY A 56 14.77 -19.29 -19.41
C GLY A 56 14.25 -17.87 -19.63
N LYS A 57 15.06 -16.92 -20.14
CA LYS A 57 14.66 -15.51 -20.26
C LYS A 57 13.59 -15.25 -21.32
N HIS A 58 13.81 -15.74 -22.54
CA HIS A 58 12.91 -15.56 -23.68
C HIS A 58 12.27 -16.87 -24.15
N VAL A 59 12.95 -17.99 -23.89
CA VAL A 59 12.51 -19.33 -24.25
C VAL A 59 12.37 -20.12 -22.95
N PRO A 60 11.16 -20.58 -22.58
CA PRO A 60 10.98 -21.40 -21.39
C PRO A 60 11.84 -22.68 -21.43
N GLN A 61 12.54 -22.97 -20.34
CA GLN A 61 13.48 -24.10 -20.25
C GLN A 61 13.15 -25.01 -19.05
N ARG A 62 13.72 -26.22 -19.01
CA ARG A 62 13.65 -27.05 -17.79
C ARG A 62 14.41 -26.35 -16.65
N PRO A 63 13.84 -26.23 -15.44
CA PRO A 63 14.51 -25.58 -14.30
C PRO A 63 15.89 -26.16 -14.01
N SER A 64 16.02 -27.49 -14.05
CA SER A 64 17.30 -28.22 -13.93
C SER A 64 18.36 -27.77 -14.94
N ARG A 65 17.99 -27.49 -16.20
CA ARG A 65 18.91 -27.00 -17.23
C ARG A 65 19.38 -25.57 -16.94
N VAL A 66 18.46 -24.71 -16.50
CA VAL A 66 18.76 -23.30 -16.20
C VAL A 66 19.68 -23.19 -14.99
N TYR A 67 19.31 -23.85 -13.90
CA TYR A 67 20.11 -23.88 -12.69
C TYR A 67 21.47 -24.56 -12.92
N GLY A 68 21.48 -25.69 -13.63
CA GLY A 68 22.69 -26.47 -13.88
C GLY A 68 23.74 -25.72 -14.72
N ALA A 69 23.33 -24.90 -15.68
CA ALA A 69 24.27 -24.11 -16.49
C ALA A 69 25.05 -23.09 -15.64
N GLY A 70 24.36 -22.36 -14.76
CA GLY A 70 25.01 -21.42 -13.85
C GLY A 70 25.81 -22.12 -12.75
N TYR A 71 25.27 -23.22 -12.19
CA TYR A 71 25.97 -24.01 -11.19
C TYR A 71 27.31 -24.55 -11.71
N ALA A 72 27.34 -25.12 -12.92
CA ALA A 72 28.57 -25.62 -13.55
C ALA A 72 29.62 -24.51 -13.74
N LEU A 73 29.21 -23.31 -14.18
CA LEU A 73 30.10 -22.15 -14.24
C LEU A 73 30.68 -21.78 -12.87
N GLY A 74 29.87 -21.88 -11.81
CA GLY A 74 30.34 -21.70 -10.43
C GLY A 74 31.38 -22.73 -10.00
N GLU A 75 31.25 -23.99 -10.44
CA GLU A 75 32.24 -25.03 -10.15
C GLU A 75 33.58 -24.78 -10.87
N GLU A 76 33.54 -24.33 -12.13
CA GLU A 76 34.74 -23.92 -12.89
C GLU A 76 35.45 -22.73 -12.20
N VAL A 77 34.69 -21.74 -11.72
CA VAL A 77 35.26 -20.63 -10.93
C VAL A 77 35.87 -21.14 -9.64
N ARG A 78 35.22 -22.08 -8.94
CA ARG A 78 35.74 -22.67 -7.70
C ARG A 78 37.06 -23.40 -7.94
N GLU A 79 37.16 -24.15 -9.04
CA GLU A 79 38.40 -24.81 -9.45
C GLU A 79 39.51 -23.80 -9.77
N LEU A 80 39.19 -22.76 -10.53
CA LEU A 80 40.13 -21.67 -10.86
C LEU A 80 40.68 -20.95 -9.61
N LEU A 81 39.84 -20.74 -8.59
CA LEU A 81 40.18 -19.98 -7.39
C LEU A 81 40.81 -20.84 -6.29
N GLY A 82 40.54 -22.15 -6.27
CA GLY A 82 41.02 -23.04 -5.21
C GLY A 82 40.65 -22.51 -3.82
N PRO A 83 41.61 -22.38 -2.87
CA PRO A 83 41.33 -21.84 -1.52
C PRO A 83 40.79 -20.41 -1.50
N GLU A 84 41.07 -19.59 -2.51
CA GLU A 84 40.59 -18.19 -2.59
C GLU A 84 39.07 -18.10 -2.78
N ALA A 85 38.42 -19.19 -3.23
CA ALA A 85 36.98 -19.25 -3.41
C ALA A 85 36.19 -18.93 -2.13
N ALA A 86 36.75 -19.22 -0.94
CA ALA A 86 36.09 -18.97 0.34
C ALA A 86 35.92 -17.47 0.66
N GLY A 87 36.74 -16.60 0.07
CA GLY A 87 36.66 -15.15 0.24
C GLY A 87 36.02 -14.42 -0.94
N ALA A 88 35.50 -15.16 -1.93
CA ALA A 88 34.97 -14.57 -3.15
C ALA A 88 33.57 -13.99 -2.95
N VAL A 89 33.25 -12.92 -3.69
CA VAL A 89 31.92 -12.31 -3.76
C VAL A 89 31.44 -12.36 -5.19
N VAL A 90 30.20 -12.78 -5.42
CA VAL A 90 29.61 -12.87 -6.77
C VAL A 90 28.68 -11.69 -6.99
N LEU A 91 28.85 -10.98 -8.11
CA LEU A 91 28.05 -9.85 -8.55
C LEU A 91 27.41 -10.16 -9.91
N GLY A 92 26.09 -10.31 -9.98
CA GLY A 92 25.37 -10.49 -11.25
C GLY A 92 24.83 -9.18 -11.85
N TYR A 93 24.76 -9.11 -13.17
CA TYR A 93 24.15 -7.97 -13.87
C TYR A 93 22.64 -8.17 -14.03
N ALA A 94 21.86 -7.21 -13.53
CA ALA A 94 20.46 -7.12 -13.93
C ALA A 94 20.35 -6.78 -15.42
N GLU A 95 19.38 -7.32 -16.15
CA GLU A 95 18.29 -8.17 -15.63
C GLU A 95 18.59 -9.66 -15.82
N THR A 96 19.12 -10.03 -16.99
CA THR A 96 19.21 -11.42 -17.46
C THR A 96 20.14 -12.30 -16.61
N ALA A 97 21.19 -11.73 -16.02
CA ALA A 97 22.18 -12.47 -15.24
C ALA A 97 21.88 -12.51 -13.73
N THR A 98 20.74 -11.99 -13.27
CA THR A 98 20.31 -12.09 -11.84
C THR A 98 20.14 -13.54 -11.39
N GLY A 99 19.43 -14.36 -12.19
CA GLY A 99 19.27 -15.79 -11.92
C GLY A 99 20.56 -16.58 -12.15
N LEU A 100 21.29 -16.25 -13.22
CA LEU A 100 22.55 -16.90 -13.58
C LEU A 100 23.62 -16.71 -12.50
N GLY A 101 23.81 -15.47 -12.04
CA GLY A 101 24.81 -15.13 -11.04
C GLY A 101 24.55 -15.79 -9.69
N HIS A 102 23.28 -15.91 -9.29
CA HIS A 102 22.92 -16.71 -8.11
C HIS A 102 23.32 -18.17 -8.27
N ALA A 103 23.00 -18.79 -9.42
CA ALA A 103 23.39 -20.18 -9.67
C ALA A 103 24.92 -20.36 -9.71
N VAL A 104 25.67 -19.37 -10.22
CA VAL A 104 27.15 -19.34 -10.14
C VAL A 104 27.62 -19.27 -8.68
N ALA A 105 27.02 -18.42 -7.85
CA ALA A 105 27.34 -18.36 -6.42
C ALA A 105 27.03 -19.69 -5.71
N ASP A 106 25.99 -20.41 -6.15
CA ASP A 106 25.66 -21.75 -5.66
C ASP A 106 26.75 -22.77 -5.99
N GLY A 107 27.20 -22.82 -7.25
CA GLY A 107 28.30 -23.67 -7.68
C GLY A 107 29.63 -23.33 -7.00
N LEU A 108 29.88 -22.05 -6.74
CA LEU A 108 31.08 -21.58 -6.03
C LEU A 108 31.08 -22.01 -4.55
N GLY A 109 29.90 -22.23 -3.97
CA GLY A 109 29.74 -22.74 -2.60
C GLY A 109 29.58 -21.61 -1.58
N ALA A 110 30.67 -21.17 -0.95
CA ALA A 110 30.60 -20.26 0.21
C ALA A 110 30.46 -18.76 -0.15
N ALA A 111 30.35 -18.42 -1.44
CA ALA A 111 30.33 -17.03 -1.87
C ALA A 111 28.95 -16.38 -1.63
N PRO A 112 28.88 -15.20 -0.98
CA PRO A 112 27.68 -14.38 -1.01
C PRO A 112 27.44 -13.80 -2.42
N TYR A 113 26.17 -13.55 -2.73
CA TYR A 113 25.74 -13.04 -4.02
C TYR A 113 25.08 -11.66 -3.89
N LEU A 114 25.44 -10.74 -4.79
CA LEU A 114 24.77 -9.46 -5.00
C LEU A 114 24.38 -9.38 -6.48
N HIS A 115 23.29 -8.68 -6.83
CA HIS A 115 23.10 -8.26 -8.22
C HIS A 115 22.90 -6.75 -8.31
N SER A 116 23.27 -6.18 -9.46
CA SER A 116 22.86 -4.83 -9.78
C SER A 116 21.35 -4.77 -9.93
N THR A 117 20.76 -3.59 -9.72
CA THR A 117 19.32 -3.38 -9.90
C THR A 117 19.09 -2.03 -10.55
N ARG A 118 17.98 -1.91 -11.28
CA ARG A 118 17.49 -0.63 -11.78
C ARG A 118 16.42 -0.04 -10.86
N ARG A 119 15.98 -0.78 -9.85
CA ARG A 119 14.98 -0.34 -8.88
C ARG A 119 15.67 0.38 -7.71
N PRO A 120 15.50 1.71 -7.56
CA PRO A 120 15.87 2.35 -6.31
C PRO A 120 14.99 1.79 -5.19
N VAL A 121 15.58 1.52 -4.04
CA VAL A 121 14.84 1.14 -2.84
C VAL A 121 15.02 2.26 -1.83
N GLU A 122 13.91 2.85 -1.39
CA GLU A 122 13.95 3.94 -0.43
C GLU A 122 14.65 3.51 0.87
N GLY A 123 15.45 4.42 1.43
CA GLY A 123 16.22 4.14 2.64
C GLY A 123 17.48 3.30 2.46
N VAL A 124 17.69 2.61 1.33
CA VAL A 124 18.89 1.79 1.11
C VAL A 124 20.00 2.61 0.48
N ALA A 125 21.15 2.70 1.17
CA ALA A 125 22.29 3.46 0.69
C ALA A 125 22.92 2.82 -0.57
N ARG A 126 23.21 3.67 -1.57
CA ARG A 126 23.90 3.24 -2.79
C ARG A 126 25.39 3.02 -2.50
N ALA A 127 25.86 1.78 -2.60
CA ALA A 127 27.29 1.46 -2.48
C ALA A 127 28.09 1.86 -3.73
N GLY A 128 27.41 1.88 -4.88
CA GLY A 128 27.96 2.31 -6.17
C GLY A 128 26.91 2.23 -7.28
N GLY A 129 27.33 2.55 -8.50
CA GLY A 129 26.52 2.40 -9.70
C GLY A 129 27.36 2.62 -10.97
N PHE A 130 26.85 2.16 -12.10
CA PHE A 130 27.51 2.31 -13.40
C PHE A 130 26.49 2.50 -14.52
N GLU A 131 26.92 3.14 -15.61
CA GLU A 131 26.10 3.40 -16.80
C GLU A 131 26.38 2.36 -17.89
N GLU A 132 25.32 1.85 -18.50
CA GLU A 132 25.42 1.04 -19.71
C GLU A 132 25.50 1.94 -20.96
N SER A 133 26.54 1.77 -21.78
CA SER A 133 26.81 2.66 -22.93
C SER A 133 25.85 2.51 -24.12
N HIS A 134 24.86 1.60 -24.04
CA HIS A 134 24.03 1.19 -25.19
C HIS A 134 22.51 1.38 -24.98
N SER A 135 22.08 1.94 -23.85
CA SER A 135 20.68 2.28 -23.59
C SER A 135 20.61 3.74 -23.13
N HIS A 136 19.71 4.53 -23.72
CA HIS A 136 19.69 5.99 -23.57
C HIS A 136 19.25 6.51 -22.18
N ALA A 137 19.12 5.68 -21.12
CA ALA A 137 18.54 6.18 -19.86
C ALA A 137 18.76 5.41 -18.52
N THR A 138 19.47 4.27 -18.40
CA THR A 138 19.40 3.51 -17.13
C THR A 138 20.74 3.29 -16.41
N SER A 139 20.92 3.97 -15.28
CA SER A 139 21.97 3.70 -14.28
C SER A 139 21.67 2.40 -13.53
N HIS A 140 22.64 1.49 -13.46
CA HIS A 140 22.59 0.34 -12.56
C HIS A 140 23.03 0.73 -11.16
N LEU A 141 22.31 0.27 -10.14
CA LEU A 141 22.57 0.52 -8.73
C LEU A 141 23.13 -0.74 -8.06
N LEU A 142 24.03 -0.55 -7.09
CA LEU A 142 24.46 -1.57 -6.14
C LEU A 142 23.97 -1.18 -4.74
N LEU A 143 23.06 -2.00 -4.19
CA LEU A 143 22.33 -1.70 -2.94
C LEU A 143 22.56 -2.76 -1.84
N PRO A 144 23.80 -3.17 -1.52
CA PRO A 144 24.02 -4.18 -0.50
C PRO A 144 23.55 -3.71 0.88
N GLU A 145 22.91 -4.61 1.64
CA GLU A 145 22.54 -4.39 3.05
C GLU A 145 23.77 -4.11 3.91
N ASP A 146 24.79 -4.94 3.73
CA ASP A 146 26.09 -4.77 4.37
C ASP A 146 27.05 -4.08 3.37
N PRO A 147 27.43 -2.80 3.60
CA PRO A 147 28.41 -2.12 2.76
C PRO A 147 29.77 -2.82 2.72
N ALA A 148 30.11 -3.62 3.76
CA ALA A 148 31.35 -4.36 3.82
C ALA A 148 31.41 -5.51 2.81
N LEU A 149 30.27 -5.96 2.27
CA LEU A 149 30.19 -7.00 1.24
C LEU A 149 31.12 -6.70 0.05
N LEU A 150 31.16 -5.44 -0.37
CA LEU A 150 32.03 -4.99 -1.48
C LEU A 150 33.40 -4.45 -1.00
N ALA A 151 33.58 -4.23 0.30
CA ALA A 151 34.77 -3.59 0.85
C ALA A 151 35.92 -4.54 1.20
N GLY A 152 35.71 -5.85 1.17
CA GLY A 152 36.78 -6.84 1.40
C GLY A 152 37.93 -6.79 0.38
N ASP A 153 38.88 -7.71 0.50
CA ASP A 153 40.05 -7.86 -0.38
C ASP A 153 40.01 -9.13 -1.27
N GLY A 154 39.10 -10.07 -0.99
CA GLY A 154 38.90 -11.30 -1.77
C GLY A 154 38.49 -11.10 -3.24
N VAL A 155 38.34 -12.19 -3.98
CA VAL A 155 38.06 -12.13 -5.42
C VAL A 155 36.64 -11.62 -5.71
N LEU A 156 36.49 -10.66 -6.62
CA LEU A 156 35.18 -10.27 -7.13
C LEU A 156 34.87 -11.00 -8.43
N VAL A 157 33.81 -11.80 -8.42
CA VAL A 157 33.31 -12.58 -9.55
C VAL A 157 32.14 -11.84 -10.19
N LEU A 158 32.28 -11.35 -11.42
CA LEU A 158 31.24 -10.59 -12.12
C LEU A 158 30.55 -11.48 -13.17
N VAL A 159 29.23 -11.63 -13.08
CA VAL A 159 28.46 -12.58 -13.89
C VAL A 159 27.51 -11.85 -14.83
N ASP A 160 27.69 -12.05 -16.13
CA ASP A 160 26.81 -11.57 -17.20
C ASP A 160 26.28 -12.74 -18.05
N ASP A 161 25.31 -12.52 -18.92
CA ASP A 161 24.83 -13.57 -19.83
C ASP A 161 25.76 -13.78 -21.02
N GLU A 162 26.22 -12.69 -21.64
CA GLU A 162 27.20 -12.68 -22.73
C GLU A 162 28.35 -11.70 -22.48
N PHE A 163 29.57 -12.08 -22.85
CA PHE A 163 30.70 -11.16 -22.80
C PHE A 163 31.09 -10.66 -24.19
N SER A 164 30.60 -9.49 -24.58
CA SER A 164 30.77 -8.91 -25.92
C SER A 164 31.89 -7.85 -25.99
N THR A 165 31.61 -6.54 -25.96
CA THR A 165 32.69 -5.52 -25.94
C THR A 165 33.38 -5.42 -24.58
N GLY A 166 32.72 -5.92 -23.54
CA GLY A 166 33.17 -5.90 -22.15
C GLY A 166 33.06 -4.54 -21.46
N ASN A 167 32.63 -3.47 -22.15
CA ASN A 167 32.65 -2.11 -21.60
C ASN A 167 31.89 -1.97 -20.28
N THR A 168 30.71 -2.61 -20.14
CA THR A 168 29.91 -2.57 -18.90
C THR A 168 30.70 -3.16 -17.73
N VAL A 169 31.31 -4.33 -17.92
CA VAL A 169 32.11 -5.02 -16.90
C VAL A 169 33.37 -4.22 -16.57
N LEU A 170 34.08 -3.70 -17.57
CA LEU A 170 35.27 -2.88 -17.38
C LEU A 170 34.98 -1.60 -16.59
N ASN A 171 33.88 -0.91 -16.91
CA ASN A 171 33.45 0.29 -16.18
C ASN A 171 33.05 -0.04 -14.74
N THR A 172 32.38 -1.18 -14.53
CA THR A 172 32.03 -1.66 -13.18
C THR A 172 33.28 -1.95 -12.36
N ILE A 173 34.24 -2.70 -12.93
CA ILE A 173 35.51 -3.01 -12.27
C ILE A 173 36.25 -1.71 -11.95
N ARG A 174 36.34 -0.75 -12.89
CA ARG A 174 37.01 0.53 -12.66
C ARG A 174 36.39 1.31 -11.50
N ALA A 175 35.07 1.42 -11.46
CA ALA A 175 34.34 2.12 -10.41
C ALA A 175 34.52 1.46 -9.04
N LEU A 176 34.44 0.13 -8.99
CA LEU A 176 34.63 -0.62 -7.74
C LEU A 176 36.10 -0.62 -7.31
N HIS A 177 37.05 -0.84 -8.21
CA HIS A 177 38.48 -0.88 -7.91
C HIS A 177 39.00 0.45 -7.38
N ALA A 178 38.47 1.58 -7.85
CA ALA A 178 38.84 2.90 -7.33
C ALA A 178 38.47 3.08 -5.84
N ARG A 179 37.45 2.38 -5.35
CA ARG A 179 36.96 2.47 -3.96
C ARG A 179 37.39 1.30 -3.09
N TYR A 180 37.38 0.11 -3.66
CA TYR A 180 37.68 -1.18 -3.04
C TYR A 180 38.63 -1.97 -3.97
N PRO A 181 39.94 -1.62 -3.98
CA PRO A 181 40.91 -2.28 -4.84
C PRO A 181 40.98 -3.78 -4.55
N ARG A 182 40.95 -4.61 -5.59
CA ARG A 182 41.17 -6.06 -5.50
C ARG A 182 42.39 -6.44 -6.35
N THR A 183 43.11 -7.46 -5.92
CA THR A 183 44.23 -8.04 -6.68
C THR A 183 43.76 -8.90 -7.85
N ARG A 184 42.52 -9.41 -7.79
CA ARG A 184 41.98 -10.35 -8.77
C ARG A 184 40.48 -10.18 -8.99
N TYR A 185 40.08 -10.27 -10.26
CA TYR A 185 38.70 -10.28 -10.73
C TYR A 185 38.47 -11.50 -11.63
N VAL A 186 37.27 -12.08 -11.55
CA VAL A 186 36.86 -13.15 -12.48
C VAL A 186 35.59 -12.71 -13.18
N ILE A 187 35.61 -12.67 -14.51
CA ILE A 187 34.43 -12.44 -15.32
C ILE A 187 33.84 -13.80 -15.68
N VAL A 188 32.53 -13.94 -15.56
CA VAL A 188 31.79 -15.16 -15.88
C VAL A 188 30.69 -14.81 -16.86
N ALA A 189 30.60 -15.55 -17.95
CA ALA A 189 29.49 -15.43 -18.89
C ALA A 189 29.14 -16.80 -19.49
N LEU A 190 27.96 -16.95 -20.09
CA LEU A 190 27.70 -18.18 -20.85
C LEU A 190 28.63 -18.29 -22.05
N VAL A 191 28.88 -17.16 -22.72
CA VAL A 191 29.68 -17.11 -23.96
C VAL A 191 30.64 -15.93 -23.98
N ASP A 192 31.83 -16.14 -24.56
CA ASP A 192 32.77 -15.07 -24.93
C ASP A 192 32.56 -14.69 -26.41
N MET A 193 32.01 -13.51 -26.66
CA MET A 193 31.73 -12.95 -27.99
C MET A 193 32.68 -11.80 -28.38
N ARG A 194 33.80 -11.65 -27.66
CA ARG A 194 34.78 -10.58 -27.89
C ARG A 194 35.51 -10.72 -29.22
N SER A 195 35.73 -9.57 -29.87
CA SER A 195 36.71 -9.49 -30.95
C SER A 195 38.15 -9.57 -30.41
N PRO A 196 39.16 -9.83 -31.28
CA PRO A 196 40.57 -9.75 -30.88
C PRO A 196 40.96 -8.39 -30.26
N ALA A 197 40.35 -7.29 -30.73
CA ALA A 197 40.60 -5.96 -30.19
C ALA A 197 40.04 -5.81 -28.76
N ASP A 198 38.87 -6.38 -28.48
CA ASP A 198 38.26 -6.35 -27.14
C ASP A 198 39.07 -7.21 -26.15
N ARG A 199 39.64 -8.34 -26.61
CA ARG A 199 40.57 -9.16 -25.81
C ARG A 199 41.81 -8.38 -25.40
N SER A 200 42.46 -7.71 -26.36
CA SER A 200 43.62 -6.84 -26.07
C SER A 200 43.27 -5.69 -25.13
N ARG A 201 42.07 -5.13 -25.24
CA ARG A 201 41.58 -4.08 -24.33
C ARG A 201 41.44 -4.57 -22.89
N LEU A 202 40.95 -5.79 -22.68
CA LEU A 202 40.88 -6.39 -21.34
C LEU A 202 42.29 -6.56 -20.73
N THR A 203 43.24 -7.07 -21.52
CA THR A 203 44.63 -7.23 -21.06
C THR A 203 45.27 -5.89 -20.69
N ALA A 204 45.08 -4.87 -21.53
CA ALA A 204 45.58 -3.52 -21.26
C ALA A 204 44.92 -2.92 -20.00
N PHE A 205 43.62 -3.13 -19.81
CA PHE A 205 42.89 -2.68 -18.63
C PHE A 205 43.37 -3.36 -17.35
N ALA A 206 43.58 -4.68 -17.37
CA ALA A 206 44.10 -5.43 -16.23
C ALA A 206 45.48 -4.89 -15.80
N ALA A 207 46.35 -4.60 -16.76
CA ALA A 207 47.65 -3.96 -16.52
C ALA A 207 47.52 -2.53 -15.98
N GLU A 208 46.55 -1.75 -16.48
CA GLU A 208 46.28 -0.37 -16.05
C GLU A 208 45.88 -0.30 -14.57
N ILE A 209 45.01 -1.19 -14.11
CA ILE A 209 44.55 -1.22 -12.71
C ILE A 209 45.48 -2.02 -11.78
N GLY A 210 46.49 -2.70 -12.32
CA GLY A 210 47.42 -3.51 -11.53
C GLY A 210 46.77 -4.74 -10.88
N ALA A 211 45.77 -5.34 -11.53
CA ALA A 211 45.04 -6.51 -11.03
C ALA A 211 44.96 -7.63 -12.09
N GLU A 212 44.84 -8.88 -11.66
CA GLU A 212 44.56 -10.00 -12.56
C GLU A 212 43.07 -10.00 -12.92
N VAL A 213 42.75 -10.19 -14.20
CA VAL A 213 41.36 -10.37 -14.67
C VAL A 213 41.26 -11.66 -15.47
N ALA A 214 40.61 -12.67 -14.90
CA ALA A 214 40.34 -13.95 -15.55
C ALA A 214 38.94 -13.97 -16.18
N LEU A 215 38.70 -14.88 -17.12
CA LEU A 215 37.41 -15.10 -17.77
C LEU A 215 37.07 -16.60 -17.73
N VAL A 216 35.83 -16.92 -17.34
CA VAL A 216 35.25 -18.26 -17.37
C VAL A 216 33.99 -18.22 -18.24
N THR A 217 33.94 -19.03 -19.30
CA THR A 217 32.77 -19.17 -20.18
C THR A 217 32.54 -20.61 -20.60
N LEU A 218 31.31 -20.96 -21.01
CA LEU A 218 31.00 -22.30 -21.51
C LEU A 218 31.39 -22.51 -22.97
N ALA A 219 31.44 -21.43 -23.75
CA ALA A 219 31.84 -21.40 -25.15
C ALA A 219 32.40 -20.02 -25.54
N ALA A 220 33.04 -19.96 -26.70
CA ALA A 220 33.47 -18.74 -27.36
C ALA A 220 32.96 -18.68 -28.81
N GLY A 221 32.76 -17.47 -29.32
CA GLY A 221 32.32 -17.24 -30.69
C GLY A 221 32.36 -15.78 -31.12
N THR A 222 31.72 -15.50 -32.25
CA THR A 222 31.55 -14.17 -32.82
C THR A 222 30.29 -14.12 -33.68
N VAL A 223 29.71 -12.93 -33.82
CA VAL A 223 28.62 -12.67 -34.76
C VAL A 223 29.17 -11.93 -35.96
N LEU A 224 29.04 -12.52 -37.15
CA LEU A 224 29.37 -11.85 -38.40
C LEU A 224 28.14 -11.14 -38.96
N LEU A 225 28.31 -9.85 -39.23
CA LEU A 225 27.26 -9.00 -39.76
C LEU A 225 27.56 -8.66 -41.23
N PRO A 226 26.69 -9.03 -42.17
CA PRO A 226 26.84 -8.62 -43.56
C PRO A 226 26.53 -7.13 -43.73
N GLU A 227 26.98 -6.58 -44.86
CA GLU A 227 26.69 -5.19 -45.21
C GLU A 227 25.16 -4.94 -45.33
N GLY A 228 24.71 -3.75 -44.90
CA GLY A 228 23.30 -3.35 -44.94
C GLY A 228 22.35 -4.18 -44.07
N VAL A 229 22.86 -4.92 -43.07
CA VAL A 229 22.03 -5.79 -42.22
C VAL A 229 21.03 -5.01 -41.35
N LEU A 230 21.36 -3.76 -40.98
CA LEU A 230 20.48 -2.93 -40.14
C LEU A 230 19.21 -2.55 -40.91
N GLU A 231 19.37 -2.03 -42.13
CA GLU A 231 18.26 -1.64 -42.99
C GLU A 231 17.40 -2.85 -43.35
N ARG A 232 18.03 -3.98 -43.72
CA ARG A 232 17.31 -5.22 -44.04
C ARG A 232 16.58 -5.80 -42.83
N GLY A 233 17.21 -5.76 -41.65
CA GLY A 233 16.57 -6.20 -40.40
C GLY A 233 15.36 -5.35 -40.03
N MET A 234 15.46 -4.02 -40.15
CA MET A 234 14.35 -3.10 -39.90
C MET A 234 13.19 -3.30 -40.88
N ALA A 235 13.48 -3.49 -42.17
CA ALA A 235 12.46 -3.79 -43.17
C ALA A 235 11.72 -5.10 -42.87
N LEU A 236 12.45 -6.14 -42.43
CA LEU A 236 11.88 -7.42 -42.06
C LEU A 236 11.01 -7.34 -40.80
N VAL A 237 11.43 -6.58 -39.79
CA VAL A 237 10.62 -6.28 -38.59
C VAL A 237 9.31 -5.59 -39.01
N ALA A 238 9.38 -4.53 -39.82
CA ALA A 238 8.20 -3.79 -40.26
C ALA A 238 7.23 -4.65 -41.09
N GLN A 239 7.75 -5.55 -41.93
CA GLN A 239 6.93 -6.47 -42.72
C GLN A 239 6.12 -7.42 -41.83
N HIS A 240 6.74 -8.02 -40.82
CA HIS A 240 6.06 -8.94 -39.92
C HIS A 240 5.05 -8.24 -39.00
N GLU A 241 5.33 -7.00 -38.62
CA GLU A 241 4.40 -6.20 -37.81
C GLU A 241 3.17 -5.77 -38.60
N ALA A 242 3.31 -5.42 -39.87
CA ALA A 242 2.18 -5.12 -40.75
C ALA A 242 1.29 -6.35 -41.01
N ALA A 243 1.85 -7.55 -40.90
CA ALA A 243 1.15 -8.82 -41.13
C ALA A 243 0.50 -9.41 -39.86
N ALA A 244 0.88 -8.94 -38.67
CA ALA A 244 0.33 -9.43 -37.40
C ALA A 244 -1.02 -8.76 -37.10
N GLU A 245 -2.05 -9.55 -36.77
CA GLU A 245 -3.31 -9.01 -36.25
C GLU A 245 -3.04 -8.23 -34.94
N PRO A 246 -3.68 -7.07 -34.72
CA PRO A 246 -3.53 -6.34 -33.48
C PRO A 246 -4.05 -7.18 -32.31
N ASP A 247 -3.23 -7.32 -31.27
CA ASP A 247 -3.63 -7.90 -29.98
C ASP A 247 -4.93 -7.21 -29.51
N PRO A 248 -6.02 -7.94 -29.18
CA PRO A 248 -7.27 -7.36 -28.73
C PRO A 248 -7.04 -6.59 -27.42
N ARG A 249 -6.75 -5.30 -27.54
CA ARG A 249 -6.71 -4.37 -26.42
C ARG A 249 -8.14 -3.94 -26.09
N PRO A 250 -8.56 -3.93 -24.82
CA PRO A 250 -9.65 -3.04 -24.43
C PRO A 250 -9.22 -1.60 -24.76
N ALA A 251 -10.16 -0.80 -25.28
CA ALA A 251 -9.86 0.56 -25.71
C ALA A 251 -9.28 1.37 -24.53
N PRO A 252 -8.19 2.14 -24.74
CA PRO A 252 -7.69 3.03 -23.71
C PRO A 252 -8.78 4.05 -23.37
N LEU A 253 -9.00 4.29 -22.08
CA LEU A 253 -9.75 5.46 -21.62
C LEU A 253 -9.05 6.71 -22.18
N PRO A 254 -9.79 7.71 -22.70
CA PRO A 254 -9.16 8.88 -23.30
C PRO A 254 -8.30 9.59 -22.28
N ALA A 255 -7.03 9.80 -22.64
CA ALA A 255 -6.12 10.64 -21.88
C ALA A 255 -6.72 12.05 -21.78
N GLU A 256 -6.81 12.58 -20.56
CA GLU A 256 -7.09 13.99 -20.35
C GLU A 256 -5.96 14.81 -20.96
N HIS A 257 -6.18 15.30 -22.17
CA HIS A 257 -5.32 16.31 -22.77
C HIS A 257 -5.53 17.63 -22.04
N GLU A 258 -4.59 17.96 -21.16
CA GLU A 258 -4.28 19.35 -20.85
C GLU A 258 -4.01 20.13 -22.15
N ASN A 259 -4.61 21.32 -22.22
CA ASN A 259 -4.59 22.32 -23.31
C ASN A 259 -5.70 22.22 -24.37
N SER A 260 -6.84 22.85 -24.09
CA SER A 260 -7.53 23.73 -25.05
C SER A 260 -8.52 24.69 -24.37
N PRO A 261 -8.77 25.87 -24.94
CA PRO A 261 -9.21 27.08 -24.22
C PRO A 261 -10.72 27.13 -23.95
N THR A 262 -11.04 27.75 -22.81
CA THR A 262 -12.39 28.02 -22.28
C THR A 262 -13.28 28.76 -23.28
N PRO A 263 -14.49 28.28 -23.61
CA PRO A 263 -15.51 29.06 -24.29
C PRO A 263 -16.39 29.82 -23.27
N PRO A 264 -16.93 31.00 -23.64
CA PRO A 264 -17.64 31.86 -22.70
C PRO A 264 -19.07 31.38 -22.41
N LEU A 265 -19.50 31.64 -21.18
CA LEU A 265 -20.87 31.48 -20.68
C LEU A 265 -21.88 32.29 -21.51
N PRO A 266 -23.09 31.77 -21.75
CA PRO A 266 -24.25 32.61 -22.02
C PRO A 266 -25.21 32.69 -20.83
N GLU A 267 -25.80 33.87 -20.73
CA GLU A 267 -26.60 34.42 -19.64
C GLU A 267 -27.96 33.74 -19.42
N SER A 268 -28.46 33.86 -18.19
CA SER A 268 -29.84 33.52 -17.79
C SER A 268 -30.88 34.46 -18.43
N PRO A 269 -32.16 34.03 -18.51
CA PRO A 269 -33.13 34.65 -17.60
C PRO A 269 -34.23 33.71 -17.07
N ASP A 270 -34.37 33.71 -15.74
CA ASP A 270 -35.57 33.99 -14.93
C ASP A 270 -37.00 33.71 -15.49
N ARG A 271 -37.76 32.80 -14.85
CA ARG A 271 -39.01 33.07 -14.07
C ARG A 271 -39.94 31.85 -13.82
N ALA A 272 -40.17 31.60 -12.52
CA ALA A 272 -41.45 31.36 -11.82
C ALA A 272 -42.45 30.23 -12.23
N ALA A 273 -42.52 29.23 -11.33
CA ALA A 273 -43.68 28.66 -10.62
C ALA A 273 -45.03 28.39 -11.34
N THR A 274 -45.49 27.12 -11.25
CA THR A 274 -46.79 26.74 -10.62
C THR A 274 -46.99 25.21 -10.59
N THR A 275 -47.32 24.69 -9.40
CA THR A 275 -47.86 23.37 -9.02
C THR A 275 -49.38 23.28 -9.30
N PRO A 276 -50.16 22.19 -8.97
CA PRO A 276 -49.82 20.82 -8.53
C PRO A 276 -50.73 19.66 -9.08
N ALA A 277 -50.35 18.44 -8.66
CA ALA A 277 -51.19 17.36 -8.06
C ALA A 277 -51.84 16.21 -8.88
N ALA A 278 -51.77 15.05 -8.18
CA ALA A 278 -52.62 13.86 -8.13
C ALA A 278 -52.25 12.71 -9.10
N ALA A 279 -51.86 11.48 -8.72
CA ALA A 279 -52.05 10.56 -7.57
C ALA A 279 -52.67 9.22 -8.05
N SER A 280 -52.38 8.14 -7.31
CA SER A 280 -52.90 6.75 -7.37
C SER A 280 -52.05 5.76 -8.21
N ALA A 281 -51.17 4.92 -7.64
CA ALA A 281 -51.39 3.75 -6.76
C ALA A 281 -52.16 2.60 -7.46
N VAL A 282 -51.48 1.50 -7.89
CA VAL A 282 -51.33 0.16 -7.21
C VAL A 282 -52.58 -0.75 -7.46
N PRO A 283 -52.54 -2.12 -7.54
CA PRO A 283 -51.54 -3.09 -7.03
C PRO A 283 -51.14 -4.29 -7.93
N ALA A 284 -50.20 -5.06 -7.37
CA ALA A 284 -49.72 -6.38 -7.75
C ALA A 284 -50.59 -7.57 -7.24
N ALA A 285 -50.33 -8.76 -7.82
CA ALA A 285 -50.50 -10.15 -7.34
C ALA A 285 -51.09 -11.04 -8.46
N ALA A 286 -50.87 -12.35 -8.61
CA ALA A 286 -49.91 -13.34 -8.13
C ALA A 286 -50.28 -14.69 -8.83
N VAL A 287 -49.28 -15.57 -9.01
CA VAL A 287 -49.37 -17.06 -9.06
C VAL A 287 -50.11 -17.77 -10.22
N GLY A 288 -49.41 -18.74 -10.86
CA GLY A 288 -50.05 -19.78 -11.67
C GLY A 288 -49.08 -20.76 -12.35
N MET A 289 -48.79 -21.86 -11.68
CA MET A 289 -47.90 -22.96 -12.06
C MET A 289 -48.60 -24.00 -12.99
N ARG A 290 -47.98 -24.45 -14.10
CA ARG A 290 -47.96 -25.87 -14.58
C ARG A 290 -47.34 -26.11 -15.98
N ALA A 291 -46.28 -26.93 -15.98
CA ALA A 291 -45.94 -28.09 -16.82
C ALA A 291 -46.40 -28.26 -18.30
N ALA A 292 -45.38 -28.27 -19.17
CA ALA A 292 -45.01 -29.27 -20.20
C ALA A 292 -46.06 -29.95 -21.11
N ARG A 293 -45.93 -29.75 -22.44
CA ARG A 293 -45.39 -30.74 -23.43
C ARG A 293 -45.58 -30.29 -24.89
N GLY A 294 -44.50 -30.46 -25.67
CA GLY A 294 -44.54 -30.99 -27.05
C GLY A 294 -44.82 -30.03 -28.21
N GLY A 295 -43.80 -29.75 -29.03
CA GLY A 295 -43.99 -29.13 -30.35
C GLY A 295 -42.67 -28.88 -31.08
N THR A 296 -42.29 -29.80 -31.94
CA THR A 296 -41.17 -29.71 -32.88
C THR A 296 -41.41 -28.63 -33.94
N GLY A 297 -40.41 -27.80 -34.23
CA GLY A 297 -40.41 -26.90 -35.37
C GLY A 297 -39.15 -26.02 -35.39
N GLY A 298 -38.14 -26.42 -36.16
CA GLY A 298 -36.93 -25.63 -36.35
C GLY A 298 -37.21 -24.37 -37.15
N HIS A 299 -36.65 -23.24 -36.73
CA HIS A 299 -36.38 -22.06 -37.56
C HIS A 299 -35.04 -21.47 -37.09
N SER A 300 -34.16 -21.25 -38.06
CA SER A 300 -32.88 -20.57 -37.97
C SER A 300 -33.00 -19.19 -37.34
N GLY A 301 -32.36 -19.00 -36.17
CA GLY A 301 -32.16 -17.71 -35.52
C GLY A 301 -30.67 -17.50 -35.28
N THR A 302 -30.14 -16.43 -35.85
CA THR A 302 -28.80 -15.88 -35.68
C THR A 302 -28.43 -15.80 -34.19
N PRO A 303 -27.22 -16.20 -33.75
CA PRO A 303 -26.84 -16.04 -32.36
C PRO A 303 -26.70 -14.56 -32.03
N ALA A 304 -27.29 -14.16 -30.90
CA ALA A 304 -27.05 -12.87 -30.26
C ALA A 304 -25.54 -12.69 -30.00
N PRO A 305 -25.00 -11.46 -30.02
CA PRO A 305 -23.59 -11.21 -29.76
C PRO A 305 -23.22 -11.78 -28.39
N GLY A 306 -22.22 -12.66 -28.41
CA GLY A 306 -21.91 -13.62 -27.35
C GLY A 306 -21.59 -12.98 -26.02
N ALA A 307 -22.13 -13.59 -24.96
CA ALA A 307 -21.55 -13.48 -23.64
C ALA A 307 -20.08 -13.89 -23.72
N VAL A 308 -19.19 -12.99 -23.32
CA VAL A 308 -17.77 -13.28 -23.14
C VAL A 308 -17.69 -14.47 -22.16
N PRO A 309 -17.01 -15.58 -22.50
CA PRO A 309 -16.78 -16.65 -21.55
C PRO A 309 -16.07 -16.05 -20.34
N SER A 310 -16.63 -16.18 -19.14
CA SER A 310 -15.98 -15.73 -17.91
C SER A 310 -14.68 -16.53 -17.76
N THR A 311 -13.55 -15.88 -18.02
CA THR A 311 -12.21 -16.46 -17.78
C THR A 311 -12.11 -16.77 -16.28
N PRO A 312 -11.69 -17.98 -15.89
CA PRO A 312 -11.55 -18.32 -14.48
C PRO A 312 -10.52 -17.39 -13.83
N ALA A 313 -10.89 -16.84 -12.67
CA ALA A 313 -10.03 -15.93 -11.93
C ALA A 313 -8.72 -16.64 -11.48
N PRO A 314 -7.58 -15.92 -11.45
CA PRO A 314 -6.33 -16.46 -10.90
C PRO A 314 -6.49 -16.96 -9.47
N VAL A 315 -5.87 -18.10 -9.14
CA VAL A 315 -5.88 -18.68 -7.80
C VAL A 315 -4.64 -18.24 -7.04
N ARG A 316 -4.79 -17.54 -5.92
CA ARG A 316 -3.67 -17.17 -5.06
C ARG A 316 -3.25 -18.34 -4.16
N VAL A 317 -1.94 -18.60 -4.07
CA VAL A 317 -1.36 -19.58 -3.15
C VAL A 317 -0.43 -18.88 -2.15
N GLY A 318 -0.64 -19.13 -0.86
CA GLY A 318 0.28 -18.69 0.18
C GLY A 318 1.51 -19.60 0.24
N LEU A 319 2.70 -19.01 0.21
CA LEU A 319 3.94 -19.74 0.43
C LEU A 319 4.41 -19.52 1.88
N PRO A 320 4.77 -20.58 2.63
CA PRO A 320 5.43 -20.44 3.93
C PRO A 320 6.88 -19.97 3.74
N TRP A 321 7.06 -18.72 3.28
CA TRP A 321 8.36 -18.11 3.08
C TRP A 321 9.06 -17.90 4.42
N PRO A 322 10.31 -18.37 4.62
CA PRO A 322 10.95 -18.24 5.91
C PRO A 322 11.27 -16.77 6.24
N PRO A 323 11.16 -16.36 7.52
CA PRO A 323 11.43 -15.00 7.92
C PRO A 323 12.90 -14.62 7.70
N ASN A 324 13.14 -13.36 7.32
CA ASN A 324 14.47 -12.79 7.06
C ASN A 324 15.27 -13.47 5.93
N ILE A 325 14.63 -14.20 5.01
CA ILE A 325 15.29 -14.62 3.77
C ILE A 325 14.96 -13.60 2.67
N PRO A 326 15.99 -13.01 2.01
CA PRO A 326 15.76 -12.15 0.87
C PRO A 326 15.08 -12.87 -0.30
N ASP A 327 14.17 -12.19 -1.00
CA ASP A 327 13.52 -12.67 -2.22
C ASP A 327 14.49 -12.80 -3.41
N GLY A 328 15.61 -12.07 -3.36
CA GLY A 328 16.65 -12.09 -4.38
C GLY A 328 18.02 -11.65 -3.86
N GLY A 329 18.93 -11.39 -4.80
CA GLY A 329 20.30 -10.94 -4.48
C GLY A 329 20.45 -9.42 -4.41
N ARG A 330 19.36 -8.65 -4.55
CA ARG A 330 19.39 -7.18 -4.70
C ARG A 330 20.18 -6.49 -3.58
N HIS A 331 20.06 -7.05 -2.38
CA HIS A 331 20.66 -6.52 -1.16
C HIS A 331 21.75 -7.40 -0.55
N GLY A 332 22.18 -8.44 -1.28
CA GLY A 332 23.08 -9.45 -0.74
C GLY A 332 22.32 -10.71 -0.31
N PHE A 333 22.86 -11.86 -0.68
CA PHE A 333 22.33 -13.17 -0.36
C PHE A 333 23.46 -14.08 0.11
N THR A 334 23.40 -14.51 1.36
CA THR A 334 24.50 -15.22 2.02
C THR A 334 24.34 -16.75 1.90
N PRO A 335 25.42 -17.53 2.13
CA PRO A 335 25.31 -18.99 2.23
C PRO A 335 24.32 -19.47 3.31
N ALA A 336 24.16 -18.69 4.38
CA ALA A 336 23.16 -18.97 5.41
C ALA A 336 21.72 -18.79 4.88
N HIS A 337 21.46 -17.71 4.12
CA HIS A 337 20.19 -17.51 3.43
C HIS A 337 19.88 -18.67 2.48
N ARG A 338 20.88 -19.13 1.71
CA ARG A 338 20.74 -20.31 0.84
C ARG A 338 20.32 -21.53 1.64
N THR A 339 21.03 -21.85 2.71
CA THR A 339 20.77 -23.03 3.54
C THR A 339 19.33 -23.03 4.07
N HIS A 340 18.84 -21.87 4.53
CA HIS A 340 17.47 -21.75 5.00
C HIS A 340 16.43 -21.84 3.87
N LEU A 341 16.71 -21.24 2.71
CA LEU A 341 15.82 -21.34 1.54
C LEU A 341 15.70 -22.79 1.08
N GLU A 342 16.82 -23.50 0.94
CA GLU A 342 16.88 -24.93 0.57
C GLU A 342 16.01 -25.80 1.48
N ALA A 343 16.07 -25.57 2.79
CA ALA A 343 15.28 -26.31 3.76
C ALA A 343 13.77 -26.07 3.62
N ALA A 344 13.36 -24.88 3.17
CA ALA A 344 11.95 -24.49 3.05
C ALA A 344 11.32 -24.83 1.69
N LEU A 345 12.13 -24.94 0.63
CA LEU A 345 11.67 -25.22 -0.74
C LEU A 345 10.72 -26.42 -0.86
N PRO A 346 10.94 -27.58 -0.20
CA PRO A 346 10.02 -28.71 -0.31
C PRO A 346 8.60 -28.40 0.17
N GLN A 347 8.46 -27.61 1.24
CA GLN A 347 7.16 -27.24 1.79
C GLN A 347 6.43 -26.24 0.86
N MET A 348 7.17 -25.24 0.34
CA MET A 348 6.61 -24.29 -0.63
C MET A 348 6.21 -24.98 -1.94
N ALA A 349 7.01 -25.93 -2.44
CA ALA A 349 6.67 -26.72 -3.61
C ALA A 349 5.43 -27.60 -3.38
N ALA A 350 5.25 -28.15 -2.18
CA ALA A 350 4.04 -28.89 -1.81
C ALA A 350 2.79 -27.99 -1.81
N ALA A 351 2.91 -26.75 -1.32
CA ALA A 351 1.83 -25.77 -1.36
C ALA A 351 1.42 -25.43 -2.80
N ILE A 352 2.40 -25.16 -3.68
CA ILE A 352 2.14 -24.93 -5.11
C ILE A 352 1.49 -26.16 -5.74
N LYS A 353 2.04 -27.36 -5.52
CA LYS A 353 1.50 -28.61 -6.06
C LYS A 353 0.05 -28.86 -5.62
N GLY A 354 -0.30 -28.51 -4.38
CA GLY A 354 -1.68 -28.56 -3.89
C GLY A 354 -2.63 -27.67 -4.70
N ALA A 355 -2.17 -26.48 -5.11
CA ALA A 355 -2.93 -25.57 -5.97
C ALA A 355 -3.03 -26.05 -7.44
N LEU A 356 -2.08 -26.87 -7.93
CA LEU A 356 -2.14 -27.45 -9.27
C LEU A 356 -3.16 -28.60 -9.41
N GLY A 357 -3.63 -29.16 -8.29
CA GLY A 357 -4.56 -30.30 -8.28
C GLY A 357 -3.87 -31.67 -8.42
N PRO A 358 -4.66 -32.77 -8.50
CA PRO A 358 -4.16 -34.14 -8.36
C PRO A 358 -3.40 -34.67 -9.58
N THR A 359 -3.65 -34.12 -10.77
CA THR A 359 -3.00 -34.50 -12.03
C THR A 359 -2.52 -33.23 -12.74
N PRO A 360 -1.43 -32.60 -12.24
CA PRO A 360 -0.92 -31.38 -12.83
C PRO A 360 -0.42 -31.66 -14.24
N GLY A 361 -0.94 -30.90 -15.20
CA GLY A 361 -0.46 -30.92 -16.58
C GLY A 361 0.88 -30.17 -16.74
N ARG A 362 1.19 -29.75 -17.96
CA ARG A 362 2.41 -29.02 -18.25
C ARG A 362 2.35 -27.64 -17.59
N THR A 363 3.28 -27.39 -16.66
CA THR A 363 3.28 -26.20 -15.81
C THR A 363 4.42 -25.27 -16.18
N LEU A 364 4.15 -23.97 -16.31
CA LEU A 364 5.18 -22.92 -16.40
C LEU A 364 5.26 -22.17 -15.08
N VAL A 365 6.44 -22.12 -14.47
CA VAL A 365 6.74 -21.17 -13.40
C VAL A 365 7.34 -19.92 -14.04
N LEU A 366 6.65 -18.79 -13.88
CA LEU A 366 6.99 -17.51 -14.48
C LEU A 366 7.43 -16.54 -13.38
N GLY A 367 8.73 -16.25 -13.31
CA GLY A 367 9.24 -15.10 -12.54
C GLY A 367 8.99 -13.79 -13.27
N PHE A 368 9.46 -12.68 -12.69
CA PHE A 368 9.35 -11.38 -13.34
C PHE A 368 10.65 -10.60 -13.23
N GLU A 369 11.07 -10.01 -14.35
CA GLU A 369 12.26 -9.16 -14.48
C GLU A 369 13.50 -9.62 -13.68
N GLU A 370 13.83 -8.92 -12.59
CA GLU A 370 14.98 -9.20 -11.72
C GLU A 370 14.73 -10.34 -10.71
N LEU A 371 13.46 -10.70 -10.43
CA LEU A 371 13.10 -11.81 -9.54
C LEU A 371 13.16 -13.14 -10.31
N MET A 372 14.37 -13.58 -10.64
CA MET A 372 14.59 -14.83 -11.38
C MET A 372 14.93 -16.02 -10.48
N TYR A 373 15.73 -15.80 -9.43
CA TYR A 373 16.28 -16.91 -8.66
C TYR A 373 15.24 -17.65 -7.80
N ALA A 374 14.47 -16.94 -6.96
CA ALA A 374 13.46 -17.58 -6.12
C ALA A 374 12.43 -18.38 -6.95
N PRO A 375 11.86 -17.85 -8.05
CA PRO A 375 10.99 -18.64 -8.92
C PRO A 375 11.68 -19.83 -9.58
N LEU A 376 12.95 -19.70 -10.01
CA LEU A 376 13.74 -20.83 -10.52
C LEU A 376 13.92 -21.92 -9.46
N ARG A 377 14.19 -21.55 -8.21
CA ARG A 377 14.35 -22.48 -7.09
C ARG A 377 13.05 -23.21 -6.76
N LEU A 378 11.93 -22.51 -6.76
CA LEU A 378 10.59 -23.10 -6.61
C LEU A 378 10.27 -24.05 -7.76
N ALA A 379 10.59 -23.66 -9.01
CA ALA A 379 10.39 -24.49 -10.19
C ALA A 379 11.22 -25.79 -10.13
N LEU A 380 12.47 -25.71 -9.68
CA LEU A 380 13.35 -26.87 -9.48
C LEU A 380 12.82 -27.79 -8.37
N ALA A 381 12.33 -27.23 -7.27
CA ALA A 381 11.73 -28.00 -6.19
C ALA A 381 10.44 -28.70 -6.65
N LEU A 382 9.63 -28.05 -7.48
CA LEU A 382 8.43 -28.63 -8.08
C LEU A 382 8.76 -29.72 -9.11
N GLU A 383 9.77 -29.52 -9.97
CA GLU A 383 10.29 -30.51 -10.93
C GLU A 383 10.72 -31.79 -10.21
N ARG A 384 11.39 -31.68 -9.05
CA ARG A 384 11.79 -32.83 -8.21
C ARG A 384 10.61 -33.65 -7.66
N THR A 385 9.39 -33.10 -7.68
CA THR A 385 8.18 -33.85 -7.31
C THR A 385 7.58 -34.68 -8.46
N GLY A 386 8.21 -34.66 -9.64
CA GLY A 386 7.78 -35.37 -10.84
C GLY A 386 6.82 -34.58 -11.75
N THR A 387 6.58 -33.29 -11.46
CA THR A 387 5.75 -32.42 -12.31
C THR A 387 6.52 -32.01 -13.57
N ASP A 388 5.86 -31.97 -14.74
CA ASP A 388 6.44 -31.38 -15.96
C ASP A 388 6.45 -29.85 -15.85
N VAL A 389 7.60 -29.32 -15.44
CA VAL A 389 7.80 -27.89 -15.17
C VAL A 389 8.72 -27.28 -16.21
N ARG A 390 8.31 -26.12 -16.72
CA ARG A 390 9.18 -25.16 -17.41
C ARG A 390 9.32 -23.91 -16.56
N TYR A 391 10.44 -23.24 -16.73
CA TYR A 391 10.76 -21.98 -16.07
C TYR A 391 10.97 -20.89 -17.12
N SER A 392 10.38 -19.73 -16.87
CA SER A 392 10.68 -18.51 -17.62
C SER A 392 10.52 -17.26 -16.75
N THR A 393 10.77 -16.08 -17.33
CA THR A 393 10.54 -14.80 -16.66
C THR A 393 10.07 -13.76 -17.65
N THR A 394 9.41 -12.72 -17.16
CA THR A 394 9.10 -11.53 -17.96
C THR A 394 10.36 -10.71 -18.28
N THR A 395 10.24 -9.79 -19.23
CA THR A 395 11.32 -8.86 -19.63
C THR A 395 10.73 -7.56 -20.16
N ARG A 396 11.49 -6.47 -20.02
CA ARG A 396 11.20 -5.18 -20.66
C ARG A 396 11.66 -5.08 -22.12
N SER A 397 12.48 -6.03 -22.60
CA SER A 397 13.08 -5.94 -23.93
C SER A 397 12.06 -6.25 -25.03
N PRO A 398 11.75 -5.31 -25.95
CA PRO A 398 10.81 -5.54 -27.03
C PRO A 398 11.47 -6.33 -28.17
N VAL A 399 11.36 -7.66 -28.11
CA VAL A 399 11.79 -8.58 -29.15
C VAL A 399 10.66 -8.86 -30.14
N LEU A 400 10.99 -8.98 -31.42
CA LEU A 400 10.03 -9.37 -32.46
C LEU A 400 9.59 -10.82 -32.22
N ALA A 401 8.28 -11.04 -32.19
CA ALA A 401 7.69 -12.37 -32.24
C ALA A 401 7.27 -12.72 -33.67
N VAL A 402 7.65 -13.89 -34.15
CA VAL A 402 7.27 -14.42 -35.47
C VAL A 402 6.82 -15.86 -35.27
N ASP A 403 5.55 -16.16 -35.56
CA ASP A 403 5.02 -17.51 -35.46
C ASP A 403 5.49 -18.39 -36.62
N ASP A 404 6.79 -18.68 -36.61
CA ASP A 404 7.48 -19.59 -37.51
C ASP A 404 8.12 -20.70 -36.65
N PRO A 405 7.90 -22.00 -36.92
CA PRO A 405 8.54 -23.09 -36.18
C PRO A 405 10.07 -22.99 -36.18
N GLY A 406 10.62 -22.38 -37.23
CA GLY A 406 12.02 -22.05 -37.36
C GLY A 406 12.36 -20.69 -36.76
N TYR A 407 11.67 -20.09 -35.79
CA TYR A 407 12.11 -18.86 -35.12
C TYR A 407 12.00 -18.95 -33.59
N ALA A 408 12.93 -18.30 -32.87
CA ALA A 408 13.11 -18.48 -31.43
C ALA A 408 11.94 -17.97 -30.58
N ILE A 409 11.34 -16.85 -31.00
CA ILE A 409 10.28 -16.16 -30.26
C ILE A 409 9.03 -16.16 -31.11
N ARG A 410 8.12 -17.08 -30.81
CA ARG A 410 6.93 -17.32 -31.62
C ARG A 410 5.72 -16.52 -31.15
N THR A 411 5.58 -16.36 -29.83
CA THR A 411 4.48 -15.61 -29.25
C THR A 411 4.98 -14.60 -28.23
N ARG A 412 4.21 -13.52 -28.04
CA ARG A 412 4.44 -12.51 -27.01
C ARG A 412 3.11 -12.15 -26.36
N LEU A 413 3.12 -12.01 -25.04
CA LEU A 413 2.10 -11.30 -24.29
C LEU A 413 2.65 -9.92 -23.94
N VAL A 414 1.79 -8.89 -24.04
CA VAL A 414 2.12 -7.51 -23.69
C VAL A 414 1.20 -7.07 -22.54
N PHE A 415 1.78 -6.49 -21.51
CA PHE A 415 1.08 -5.99 -20.33
C PHE A 415 1.82 -4.77 -19.76
N PRO A 416 1.15 -3.88 -19.00
CA PRO A 416 1.82 -2.80 -18.30
C PRO A 416 2.79 -3.35 -17.23
N ALA A 417 3.88 -2.62 -16.98
CA ALA A 417 4.72 -2.84 -15.81
C ALA A 417 3.88 -2.80 -14.53
N HIS A 418 4.22 -3.66 -13.58
CA HIS A 418 3.49 -3.86 -12.33
C HIS A 418 4.44 -3.84 -11.12
N ASP A 419 5.58 -3.17 -11.28
CA ASP A 419 6.71 -3.20 -10.36
C ASP A 419 7.38 -1.82 -10.16
N ASP A 420 6.68 -0.75 -10.55
CA ASP A 420 7.12 0.66 -10.47
C ASP A 420 8.60 0.86 -10.87
N PRO A 421 8.95 0.52 -12.11
CA PRO A 421 10.33 0.52 -12.54
C PRO A 421 10.85 1.96 -12.68
N ALA A 422 12.14 2.17 -12.45
CA ALA A 422 12.75 3.50 -12.50
C ALA A 422 12.72 4.17 -13.88
N ASP A 423 12.45 3.41 -14.95
CA ASP A 423 12.25 3.92 -16.30
C ASP A 423 10.81 4.37 -16.60
N GLY A 424 9.95 4.37 -15.58
CA GLY A 424 8.56 4.82 -15.66
C GLY A 424 7.60 3.73 -16.14
N PRO A 425 6.29 4.02 -16.20
CA PRO A 425 5.30 3.07 -16.70
C PRO A 425 5.67 2.66 -18.13
N GLY A 426 5.63 1.36 -18.42
CA GLY A 426 6.03 0.85 -19.72
C GLY A 426 5.54 -0.57 -19.97
N GLU A 427 5.59 -1.00 -21.23
CA GLU A 427 5.23 -2.36 -21.60
C GLU A 427 6.25 -3.37 -21.05
N ARG A 428 5.73 -4.53 -20.67
CA ARG A 428 6.48 -5.73 -20.32
C ARG A 428 6.00 -6.89 -21.17
N TYR A 429 6.89 -7.85 -21.33
CA TYR A 429 6.72 -8.94 -22.27
C TYR A 429 6.92 -10.29 -21.60
N ALA A 430 6.04 -11.24 -21.91
CA ALA A 430 6.23 -12.66 -21.64
C ALA A 430 6.23 -13.42 -22.98
N TYR A 431 7.33 -14.11 -23.28
CA TYR A 431 7.56 -14.74 -24.58
C TYR A 431 7.30 -16.24 -24.54
N ASN A 432 6.80 -16.78 -25.66
CA ASN A 432 6.56 -18.22 -25.82
C ASN A 432 5.65 -18.84 -24.73
N VAL A 433 4.68 -18.07 -24.24
CA VAL A 433 3.68 -18.50 -23.25
C VAL A 433 2.37 -18.87 -23.93
N ALA A 434 1.76 -17.94 -24.67
CA ALA A 434 0.55 -18.18 -25.42
C ALA A 434 0.78 -19.26 -26.49
N GLY A 435 -0.16 -20.22 -26.59
CA GLY A 435 -0.10 -21.29 -27.59
C GLY A 435 0.97 -22.37 -27.34
N ALA A 436 1.70 -22.30 -26.23
CA ALA A 436 2.77 -23.26 -25.92
C ALA A 436 2.26 -24.56 -25.25
N GLY A 437 0.95 -24.70 -25.04
CA GLY A 437 0.35 -25.91 -24.45
C GLY A 437 0.63 -26.08 -22.96
N TYR A 438 0.68 -24.97 -22.20
CA TYR A 438 0.71 -25.02 -20.74
C TYR A 438 -0.72 -25.15 -20.20
N ASP A 439 -0.93 -26.12 -19.30
CA ASP A 439 -2.18 -26.27 -18.57
C ASP A 439 -2.25 -25.30 -17.39
N THR A 440 -1.09 -24.95 -16.83
CA THR A 440 -0.99 -24.03 -15.70
C THR A 440 0.20 -23.09 -15.82
N VAL A 441 0.00 -21.82 -15.46
CA VAL A 441 1.08 -20.87 -15.19
C VAL A 441 1.07 -20.50 -13.71
N VAL A 442 2.20 -20.72 -13.03
CA VAL A 442 2.46 -20.20 -11.69
C VAL A 442 3.25 -18.89 -11.84
N ALA A 443 2.56 -17.76 -11.76
CA ALA A 443 3.18 -16.44 -11.73
C ALA A 443 3.73 -16.19 -10.32
N VAL A 444 5.05 -15.97 -10.23
CA VAL A 444 5.73 -15.70 -8.96
C VAL A 444 6.23 -14.27 -8.96
N VAL A 445 5.66 -13.45 -8.08
CA VAL A 445 6.01 -12.03 -7.91
C VAL A 445 6.45 -11.78 -6.47
N ASP A 446 7.18 -10.69 -6.23
CA ASP A 446 7.41 -10.19 -4.89
C ASP A 446 6.23 -9.32 -4.43
N SER A 447 6.09 -9.09 -3.12
CA SER A 447 4.98 -8.32 -2.57
C SER A 447 4.97 -6.85 -2.98
N ALA A 448 6.10 -6.31 -3.44
CA ALA A 448 6.15 -4.95 -3.98
C ALA A 448 5.61 -4.88 -5.42
N ALA A 449 5.64 -5.99 -6.15
CA ALA A 449 5.11 -6.11 -7.51
C ALA A 449 3.70 -6.73 -7.58
N ASP A 450 3.04 -6.91 -6.44
CA ASP A 450 1.64 -7.35 -6.32
C ASP A 450 0.68 -6.13 -6.32
N THR A 451 0.78 -5.31 -7.36
CA THR A 451 0.11 -4.02 -7.48
C THR A 451 -1.24 -4.12 -8.21
N PRO A 452 -2.12 -3.10 -8.16
CA PRO A 452 -3.35 -3.08 -8.97
C PRO A 452 -3.14 -3.33 -10.46
N GLU A 453 -2.01 -2.88 -11.04
CA GLU A 453 -1.63 -3.07 -12.45
C GLU A 453 -1.42 -4.55 -12.79
N LEU A 454 -0.93 -5.35 -11.84
CA LEU A 454 -0.82 -6.81 -12.01
C LEU A 454 -2.19 -7.46 -12.23
N HIS A 455 -3.20 -6.96 -11.50
CA HIS A 455 -4.59 -7.48 -11.47
C HIS A 455 -5.53 -6.79 -12.45
N ALA A 456 -5.07 -5.73 -13.13
CA ALA A 456 -5.87 -4.96 -14.07
C ALA A 456 -6.39 -5.84 -15.24
N PRO A 457 -7.48 -5.43 -15.92
CA PRO A 457 -8.03 -6.17 -17.06
C PRO A 457 -7.05 -6.42 -18.22
N ASP A 458 -6.03 -5.58 -18.36
CA ASP A 458 -4.92 -5.72 -19.32
C ASP A 458 -3.58 -6.10 -18.67
N GLY A 459 -3.58 -6.31 -17.35
CA GLY A 459 -2.45 -6.75 -16.55
C GLY A 459 -2.00 -8.19 -16.82
N LEU A 460 -0.83 -8.58 -16.31
CA LEU A 460 -0.21 -9.88 -16.59
C LEU A 460 -1.17 -11.04 -16.30
N LEU A 461 -1.90 -11.02 -15.19
CA LEU A 461 -2.76 -12.14 -14.80
C LEU A 461 -3.94 -12.32 -15.75
N ALA A 462 -4.55 -11.22 -16.21
CA ALA A 462 -5.62 -11.26 -17.20
C ALA A 462 -5.09 -11.75 -18.57
N ARG A 463 -3.89 -11.29 -18.97
CA ARG A 463 -3.21 -11.74 -20.19
C ARG A 463 -2.87 -13.21 -20.15
N LEU A 464 -2.42 -13.74 -19.01
CA LEU A 464 -2.20 -15.18 -18.84
C LEU A 464 -3.53 -15.95 -18.90
N ALA A 465 -4.56 -15.51 -18.16
CA ALA A 465 -5.85 -16.19 -18.10
C ALA A 465 -6.56 -16.28 -19.47
N ALA A 466 -6.30 -15.33 -20.38
CA ALA A 466 -6.81 -15.37 -21.74
C ALA A 466 -6.26 -16.54 -22.59
N HIS A 467 -5.12 -17.11 -22.22
CA HIS A 467 -4.44 -18.17 -22.99
C HIS A 467 -4.18 -19.45 -22.21
N ILE A 468 -4.27 -19.40 -20.88
CA ILE A 468 -3.87 -20.47 -19.98
C ILE A 468 -5.09 -20.92 -19.15
N PRO A 469 -5.42 -22.23 -19.14
CA PRO A 469 -6.59 -22.73 -18.41
C PRO A 469 -6.58 -22.41 -16.90
N HIS A 470 -5.39 -22.48 -16.28
CA HIS A 470 -5.22 -22.24 -14.85
C HIS A 470 -4.06 -21.27 -14.61
N VAL A 471 -4.34 -20.16 -13.92
CA VAL A 471 -3.31 -19.22 -13.48
C VAL A 471 -3.25 -19.25 -11.96
N VAL A 472 -2.05 -19.53 -11.43
CA VAL A 472 -1.76 -19.52 -10.00
C VAL A 472 -0.84 -18.33 -9.71
N LEU A 473 -1.22 -17.51 -8.74
CA LEU A 473 -0.40 -16.40 -8.26
C LEU A 473 0.27 -16.79 -6.94
N ALA A 474 1.59 -16.80 -6.91
CA ALA A 474 2.39 -16.98 -5.70
C ALA A 474 3.14 -15.69 -5.40
N VAL A 475 2.94 -15.12 -4.21
CA VAL A 475 3.58 -13.87 -3.80
C VAL A 475 4.62 -14.16 -2.73
N VAL A 476 5.88 -13.79 -2.99
CA VAL A 476 6.97 -13.86 -1.99
C VAL A 476 7.16 -12.50 -1.33
N PRO A 477 7.51 -12.40 -0.04
CA PRO A 477 7.76 -11.11 0.60
C PRO A 477 8.95 -10.39 -0.05
N SER A 478 8.79 -9.15 -0.49
CA SER A 478 9.91 -8.33 -0.95
C SER A 478 10.82 -7.97 0.23
N TYR A 479 12.13 -8.16 0.08
CA TYR A 479 13.09 -7.92 1.15
C TYR A 479 13.65 -6.50 1.09
N VAL A 480 13.59 -5.82 2.23
CA VAL A 480 14.23 -4.52 2.44
C VAL A 480 15.21 -4.65 3.61
N PRO A 481 16.52 -4.35 3.43
CA PRO A 481 17.56 -4.43 4.44
C PRO A 481 17.25 -3.69 5.75
N LYS A 482 17.69 -4.25 6.88
CA LYS A 482 17.66 -3.56 8.17
C LYS A 482 18.78 -2.52 8.19
N GLY A 483 18.46 -1.31 7.76
CA GLY A 483 19.41 -0.21 7.52
C GLY A 483 18.86 0.88 6.60
N ALA A 484 17.87 0.54 5.75
CA ALA A 484 16.77 1.47 5.51
C ALA A 484 16.03 1.63 6.84
N PRO A 485 15.50 2.82 7.20
CA PRO A 485 14.73 2.97 8.41
C PRO A 485 13.44 2.15 8.27
N MET A 486 13.50 0.87 8.60
CA MET A 486 12.38 0.24 9.25
C MET A 486 12.28 0.96 10.60
N PRO A 487 11.14 1.59 10.92
CA PRO A 487 10.94 2.11 12.26
C PRO A 487 11.27 0.97 13.24
N GLU A 488 11.92 1.30 14.36
CA GLU A 488 11.95 0.39 15.51
C GLU A 488 10.57 -0.28 15.64
N PRO A 489 10.47 -1.58 15.95
CA PRO A 489 9.18 -2.24 16.05
C PRO A 489 8.26 -1.37 16.90
N LEU A 490 7.26 -0.80 16.23
CA LEU A 490 6.40 0.20 16.85
C LEU A 490 5.73 -0.48 18.06
N PRO A 491 5.57 0.22 19.18
CA PRO A 491 5.01 -0.38 20.38
C PRO A 491 3.68 -1.08 20.10
N GLU A 492 3.42 -2.21 20.75
CA GLU A 492 2.10 -2.83 20.71
C GLU A 492 1.05 -1.91 21.36
N PRO A 493 -0.22 -1.93 20.90
CA PRO A 493 -1.27 -1.13 21.49
C PRO A 493 -1.45 -1.46 22.97
N LEU A 494 -1.50 -0.43 23.83
CA LEU A 494 -1.82 -0.60 25.24
C LEU A 494 -3.29 -1.00 25.41
N ARG A 495 -3.60 -1.68 26.52
CA ARG A 495 -4.91 -2.31 26.77
C ARG A 495 -5.33 -2.14 28.23
N GLY A 496 -6.64 -2.08 28.49
CA GLY A 496 -7.16 -2.17 29.85
C GLY A 496 -7.00 -3.57 30.45
N PRO A 497 -7.02 -3.72 31.79
CA PRO A 497 -7.08 -2.67 32.80
C PRO A 497 -5.70 -2.02 33.07
N ALA A 498 -4.64 -2.46 32.37
CA ALA A 498 -3.29 -1.92 32.58
C ALA A 498 -3.20 -0.45 32.17
N PHE A 499 -3.86 -0.07 31.07
CA PHE A 499 -3.92 1.27 30.54
C PHE A 499 -5.33 1.55 29.99
N SER A 500 -6.14 2.27 30.76
CA SER A 500 -7.59 2.52 30.59
C SER A 500 -8.50 1.57 31.39
N SER A 501 -9.70 2.09 31.72
CA SER A 501 -10.81 1.33 32.31
C SER A 501 -11.69 0.59 31.30
N TYR A 502 -11.55 0.83 29.98
CA TYR A 502 -12.23 0.00 28.98
C TYR A 502 -11.67 -1.42 28.94
N ALA A 503 -12.50 -2.38 28.53
CA ALA A 503 -12.07 -3.77 28.45
C ALA A 503 -10.96 -3.94 27.37
N PRO A 504 -10.01 -4.87 27.56
CA PRO A 504 -8.88 -5.06 26.63
C PRO A 504 -9.31 -5.35 25.19
N ASP A 505 -10.43 -6.04 25.00
CA ASP A 505 -10.96 -6.39 23.69
C ASP A 505 -11.77 -5.26 23.03
N GLU A 506 -12.14 -4.21 23.77
CA GLU A 506 -12.94 -3.11 23.23
C GLU A 506 -12.13 -2.03 22.52
N VAL A 507 -10.88 -1.79 22.94
CA VAL A 507 -10.01 -0.78 22.34
C VAL A 507 -8.52 -1.08 22.55
N GLY A 508 -7.73 -0.86 21.51
CA GLY A 508 -6.26 -0.82 21.60
C GLY A 508 -5.76 0.61 21.53
N TRP A 509 -4.94 1.03 22.49
CA TRP A 509 -4.43 2.39 22.54
C TRP A 509 -3.08 2.48 21.83
N LEU A 510 -3.05 3.13 20.68
CA LEU A 510 -1.81 3.50 19.98
C LEU A 510 -1.25 4.79 20.60
N LEU A 511 -0.89 4.70 21.88
CA LEU A 511 -0.39 5.78 22.71
C LEU A 511 0.77 5.27 23.58
N LYS A 512 1.67 6.17 23.97
CA LYS A 512 2.70 5.88 24.99
C LYS A 512 2.17 6.14 26.40
N ASP A 513 2.42 5.21 27.33
CA ASP A 513 2.05 5.39 28.74
C ASP A 513 2.97 6.41 29.43
N LEU A 514 2.42 7.56 29.80
CA LEU A 514 3.11 8.61 30.55
C LEU A 514 2.60 8.73 32.00
N SER A 515 1.86 7.73 32.51
CA SER A 515 1.22 7.79 33.84
C SER A 515 2.22 8.03 34.97
N GLY A 516 3.48 7.60 34.82
CA GLY A 516 4.56 7.82 35.78
C GLY A 516 5.24 9.20 35.70
N VAL A 517 4.85 10.07 34.77
CA VAL A 517 5.48 11.38 34.55
C VAL A 517 4.61 12.50 35.14
N GLU A 518 5.20 13.43 35.87
CA GLU A 518 4.52 14.66 36.31
C GLU A 518 4.34 15.61 35.11
N LEU A 519 3.08 15.80 34.69
CA LEU A 519 2.71 16.61 33.52
C LEU A 519 1.68 17.68 33.85
N GLU A 520 1.00 17.54 34.99
CA GLU A 520 -0.08 18.38 35.45
C GLU A 520 0.47 19.68 36.01
N ALA A 521 0.01 20.81 35.46
CA ALA A 521 0.34 22.14 35.97
C ALA A 521 -0.92 23.00 36.14
N PRO A 522 -0.93 23.94 37.11
CA PRO A 522 -2.01 24.91 37.29
C PRO A 522 -2.30 25.71 36.01
N THR A 523 -3.56 26.09 35.81
CA THR A 523 -4.02 26.80 34.59
C THR A 523 -3.26 28.10 34.36
N GLU A 524 -2.98 28.89 35.40
CA GLU A 524 -2.30 30.18 35.30
C GLU A 524 -0.85 30.04 34.76
N GLU A 525 -0.10 29.07 35.29
CA GLU A 525 1.28 28.79 34.86
C GLU A 525 1.34 28.28 33.42
N ARG A 526 0.33 27.50 32.99
CA ARG A 526 0.22 27.01 31.61
C ARG A 526 -0.14 28.13 30.63
N GLU A 527 -1.05 29.03 30.99
CA GLU A 527 -1.41 30.17 30.15
C GLU A 527 -0.25 31.14 29.97
N GLU A 528 0.54 31.40 31.02
CA GLU A 528 1.75 32.24 30.96
C GLU A 528 2.86 31.61 30.07
N ALA A 529 3.09 30.29 30.18
CA ALA A 529 4.06 29.58 29.35
C ALA A 529 3.68 29.52 27.85
N ILE A 530 2.38 29.42 27.55
CA ILE A 530 1.87 29.44 26.17
C ILE A 530 1.91 30.86 25.60
N GLN A 531 1.53 31.88 26.38
CA GLN A 531 1.49 33.28 25.93
C GLN A 531 2.88 33.89 25.74
N SER A 532 3.89 33.44 26.51
CA SER A 532 5.29 33.84 26.34
C SER A 532 5.99 33.14 25.16
N GLY A 533 5.28 32.25 24.44
CA GLY A 533 5.82 31.50 23.29
C GLY A 533 6.77 30.36 23.67
N GLY A 534 6.89 30.02 24.96
CA GLY A 534 7.83 29.03 25.48
C GLY A 534 7.34 27.58 25.46
N ALA A 535 6.03 27.33 25.29
CA ALA A 535 5.45 25.97 25.31
C ALA A 535 4.17 25.83 24.46
N HIS A 536 3.93 24.63 23.92
CA HIS A 536 2.68 24.29 23.24
C HIS A 536 1.66 23.64 24.20
N TYR A 537 0.34 23.81 23.98
CA TYR A 537 -0.67 23.29 24.92
C TYR A 537 -0.67 21.77 25.11
N ALA A 538 -0.07 21.04 24.15
CA ALA A 538 0.08 19.59 24.15
C ALA A 538 1.35 19.11 24.90
N GLU A 539 2.15 20.02 25.46
CA GLU A 539 3.39 19.70 26.20
C GLU A 539 3.15 19.57 27.72
N SER A 540 1.95 19.93 28.20
CA SER A 540 1.56 19.81 29.61
C SER A 540 0.06 19.51 29.75
N LEU A 541 -0.30 18.81 30.82
CA LEU A 541 -1.68 18.50 31.16
C LEU A 541 -2.22 19.51 32.19
N PRO A 542 -3.51 19.87 32.12
CA PRO A 542 -4.17 20.59 33.20
C PRO A 542 -4.44 19.60 34.32
N VAL A 543 -4.47 20.09 35.56
CA VAL A 543 -4.99 19.28 36.67
C VAL A 543 -6.41 18.81 36.32
N GLU A 544 -6.64 17.52 36.44
CA GLU A 544 -7.91 16.91 36.08
C GLU A 544 -9.01 17.37 37.06
N TYR A 545 -10.02 18.07 36.52
CA TYR A 545 -11.12 18.56 37.34
C TYR A 545 -11.99 17.41 37.83
N GLN A 546 -12.09 17.24 39.15
CA GLN A 546 -13.04 16.32 39.74
C GLN A 546 -14.46 16.94 39.79
N PRO A 547 -15.47 16.27 39.23
CA PRO A 547 -16.86 16.74 39.25
C PRO A 547 -17.38 17.01 40.66
N SER A 548 -18.07 18.13 40.87
CA SER A 548 -18.91 18.28 42.07
C SER A 548 -20.09 17.28 42.03
N PRO A 549 -20.73 16.97 43.18
CA PRO A 549 -21.93 16.12 43.19
C PRO A 549 -23.05 16.64 42.28
N GLN A 550 -23.20 17.97 42.18
CA GLN A 550 -24.17 18.60 41.26
C GLN A 550 -23.81 18.34 39.79
N TYR A 551 -22.51 18.24 39.48
CA TYR A 551 -22.05 17.97 38.12
C TYR A 551 -22.23 16.49 37.72
N GLN A 552 -22.06 15.57 38.67
CA GLN A 552 -22.41 14.17 38.47
C GLN A 552 -23.92 13.98 38.28
N GLU A 553 -24.75 14.75 38.97
CA GLU A 553 -26.21 14.74 38.78
C GLU A 553 -26.61 15.23 37.38
N LEU A 554 -25.95 16.30 36.89
CA LEU A 554 -26.15 16.78 35.53
C LEU A 554 -25.78 15.71 34.50
N PHE A 555 -24.66 15.00 34.69
CA PHE A 555 -24.27 13.89 33.83
C PHE A 555 -25.33 12.78 33.83
N ARG A 556 -25.79 12.34 35.02
CA ARG A 556 -26.81 11.28 35.14
C ARG A 556 -28.13 11.68 34.47
N THR A 557 -28.61 12.90 34.72
CA THR A 557 -29.82 13.44 34.09
C THR A 557 -29.67 13.51 32.57
N ALA A 558 -28.53 13.97 32.07
CA ALA A 558 -28.26 14.05 30.63
C ALA A 558 -28.17 12.66 30.00
N LEU A 559 -27.57 11.68 30.68
CA LEU A 559 -27.50 10.30 30.21
C LEU A 559 -28.89 9.68 30.12
N ASP A 560 -29.69 9.79 31.18
CA ASP A 560 -31.04 9.23 31.23
C ASP A 560 -31.95 9.80 30.13
N SER A 561 -31.83 11.10 29.83
CA SER A 561 -32.66 11.77 28.83
C SER A 561 -32.17 11.60 27.38
N SER A 562 -30.90 11.27 27.15
CA SER A 562 -30.29 11.22 25.81
C SER A 562 -29.80 9.85 25.36
N ALA A 563 -29.77 8.83 26.23
CA ALA A 563 -29.25 7.49 25.91
C ALA A 563 -29.89 6.87 24.66
N GLU A 564 -31.22 6.98 24.51
CA GLU A 564 -31.94 6.50 23.32
C GLU A 564 -31.51 7.24 22.05
N ARG A 565 -31.41 8.56 22.11
CA ARG A 565 -30.97 9.42 20.99
C ARG A 565 -29.54 9.10 20.56
N ILE A 566 -28.65 8.87 21.53
CA ILE A 566 -27.26 8.48 21.27
C ILE A 566 -27.20 7.09 20.66
N ALA A 567 -27.95 6.12 21.20
CA ALA A 567 -28.02 4.76 20.67
C ALA A 567 -28.48 4.76 19.19
N ARG A 568 -29.48 5.58 18.86
CA ARG A 568 -29.94 5.78 17.49
C ARG A 568 -28.84 6.34 16.59
N ALA A 569 -28.17 7.41 17.02
CA ALA A 569 -27.07 8.01 16.26
C ALA A 569 -25.87 7.04 16.07
N VAL A 570 -25.51 6.27 17.10
CA VAL A 570 -24.50 5.20 17.02
C VAL A 570 -24.89 4.16 15.97
N GLY A 571 -26.12 3.68 16.01
CA GLY A 571 -26.61 2.70 15.05
C GLY A 571 -26.56 3.26 13.63
N VAL A 572 -27.05 4.48 13.41
CA VAL A 572 -27.07 5.11 12.07
C VAL A 572 -25.66 5.26 11.49
N VAL A 573 -24.71 5.78 12.28
CA VAL A 573 -23.33 5.93 11.80
C VAL A 573 -22.67 4.57 11.55
N THR A 574 -22.95 3.57 12.40
CA THR A 574 -22.39 2.20 12.24
C THR A 574 -22.93 1.52 10.99
N GLU A 575 -24.24 1.52 10.77
CA GLU A 575 -24.85 0.95 9.56
C GLU A 575 -24.39 1.64 8.28
N THR A 576 -24.18 2.97 8.34
CA THR A 576 -23.64 3.73 7.22
C THR A 576 -22.20 3.32 6.91
N VAL A 577 -21.35 3.20 7.93
CA VAL A 577 -19.96 2.72 7.78
C VAL A 577 -19.91 1.29 7.23
N LEU A 578 -20.70 0.38 7.79
CA LEU A 578 -20.74 -1.03 7.34
C LEU A 578 -21.19 -1.15 5.88
N ALA A 579 -22.09 -0.28 5.42
CA ALA A 579 -22.54 -0.27 4.03
C ALA A 579 -21.47 0.27 3.05
N GLU A 580 -20.62 1.20 3.49
CA GLU A 580 -19.63 1.88 2.64
C GLU A 580 -18.25 1.23 2.66
N ARG A 581 -17.91 0.50 3.73
CA ARG A 581 -16.55 -0.02 4.01
C ARG A 581 -16.52 -1.54 4.23
N SER A 582 -17.46 -2.26 3.62
CA SER A 582 -17.58 -3.73 3.67
C SER A 582 -16.44 -4.43 2.90
N PRO A 583 -15.88 -5.58 3.37
CA PRO A 583 -16.44 -6.46 4.39
C PRO A 583 -15.96 -6.29 5.83
N ARG A 584 -14.88 -5.54 6.13
CA ARG A 584 -14.30 -5.48 7.49
C ARG A 584 -13.66 -4.12 7.83
N PRO A 585 -14.45 -3.09 8.20
CA PRO A 585 -13.88 -1.81 8.61
C PRO A 585 -13.06 -1.94 9.90
N VAL A 586 -11.98 -1.17 9.97
CA VAL A 586 -11.13 -1.00 11.15
C VAL A 586 -11.44 0.35 11.79
N LEU A 587 -12.04 0.33 12.99
CA LEU A 587 -12.42 1.56 13.67
C LEU A 587 -11.19 2.20 14.33
N VAL A 588 -10.94 3.47 14.04
CA VAL A 588 -9.82 4.23 14.61
C VAL A 588 -10.36 5.50 15.26
N SER A 589 -10.62 5.44 16.56
CA SER A 589 -11.17 6.57 17.30
C SER A 589 -10.09 7.61 17.66
N LEU A 590 -10.47 8.87 17.60
CA LEU A 590 -9.66 9.94 18.17
C LEU A 590 -9.75 9.89 19.69
N ALA A 591 -8.60 9.85 20.36
CA ALA A 591 -8.50 9.64 21.79
C ALA A 591 -9.41 10.61 22.58
N ARG A 592 -10.12 10.06 23.56
CA ARG A 592 -11.15 10.70 24.40
C ARG A 592 -12.52 10.80 23.76
N ALA A 593 -12.78 11.80 22.92
CA ALA A 593 -14.15 12.09 22.47
C ALA A 593 -14.69 11.02 21.51
N GLY A 594 -13.82 10.49 20.62
CA GLY A 594 -14.17 9.42 19.70
C GLY A 594 -14.19 8.03 20.34
N THR A 595 -13.42 7.80 21.41
CA THR A 595 -13.23 6.46 21.97
C THR A 595 -14.52 5.79 22.45
N PRO A 596 -15.39 6.44 23.25
CA PRO A 596 -16.69 5.87 23.62
C PRO A 596 -17.55 5.54 22.39
N VAL A 597 -17.49 6.37 21.35
CA VAL A 597 -18.25 6.17 20.11
C VAL A 597 -17.73 4.93 19.36
N GLY A 598 -16.42 4.79 19.20
CA GLY A 598 -15.81 3.61 18.58
C GLY A 598 -16.17 2.31 19.32
N VAL A 599 -16.18 2.33 20.66
CA VAL A 599 -16.63 1.19 21.47
C VAL A 599 -18.12 0.89 21.24
N LEU A 600 -18.98 1.91 21.23
CA LEU A 600 -20.42 1.75 20.98
C LEU A 600 -20.71 1.23 19.56
N MET A 601 -19.98 1.71 18.54
CA MET A 601 -20.09 1.20 17.17
C MET A 601 -19.69 -0.27 17.10
N ARG A 602 -18.59 -0.68 17.77
CA ARG A 602 -18.20 -2.08 17.87
C ARG A 602 -19.28 -2.93 18.56
N ARG A 603 -19.82 -2.46 19.70
CA ARG A 603 -20.90 -3.15 20.42
C ARG A 603 -22.16 -3.30 19.55
N TRP A 604 -22.53 -2.26 18.80
CA TRP A 604 -23.66 -2.32 17.87
C TRP A 604 -23.43 -3.37 16.78
N ALA A 605 -22.28 -3.34 16.11
CA ALA A 605 -21.93 -4.30 15.06
C ALA A 605 -21.91 -5.75 15.59
N GLY A 606 -21.40 -5.95 16.80
CA GLY A 606 -21.42 -7.25 17.49
C GLY A 606 -22.84 -7.73 17.80
N GLN A 607 -23.68 -6.87 18.40
CA GLN A 607 -25.05 -7.24 18.78
C GLN A 607 -25.98 -7.44 17.58
N ARG A 608 -25.82 -6.66 16.51
CA ARG A 608 -26.69 -6.70 15.32
C ARG A 608 -26.28 -7.71 14.28
N HIS A 609 -24.99 -7.79 14.03
CA HIS A 609 -24.46 -8.52 12.88
C HIS A 609 -23.52 -9.65 13.29
N GLY A 610 -23.22 -9.80 14.58
CA GLY A 610 -22.23 -10.78 15.06
C GLY A 610 -20.80 -10.47 14.59
N LEU A 611 -20.53 -9.21 14.22
CA LEU A 611 -19.24 -8.77 13.71
C LEU A 611 -18.32 -8.35 14.84
N ASP A 612 -17.10 -8.88 14.85
CA ASP A 612 -16.01 -8.41 15.69
C ASP A 612 -15.12 -7.46 14.88
N LEU A 613 -15.32 -6.15 15.10
CA LEU A 613 -14.57 -5.10 14.42
C LEU A 613 -13.31 -4.74 15.21
N PRO A 614 -12.12 -4.71 14.59
CA PRO A 614 -10.92 -4.14 15.23
C PRO A 614 -11.17 -2.67 15.58
N HIS A 615 -10.78 -2.28 16.80
CA HIS A 615 -10.91 -0.90 17.26
C HIS A 615 -9.62 -0.42 17.97
N TYR A 616 -9.11 0.71 17.50
CA TYR A 616 -7.95 1.39 18.06
C TYR A 616 -8.27 2.85 18.42
N ALA A 617 -7.56 3.40 19.39
CA ALA A 617 -7.60 4.82 19.73
C ALA A 617 -6.24 5.47 19.46
N VAL A 618 -6.24 6.60 18.75
CA VAL A 618 -5.04 7.32 18.29
C VAL A 618 -5.04 8.78 18.74
N SER A 619 -3.85 9.37 18.82
CA SER A 619 -3.71 10.80 19.07
C SER A 619 -3.90 11.63 17.81
N ILE A 620 -4.60 12.76 17.95
CA ILE A 620 -4.50 13.91 17.05
C ILE A 620 -4.32 15.18 17.88
N VAL A 621 -3.42 16.05 17.45
CA VAL A 621 -3.12 17.31 18.13
C VAL A 621 -3.28 18.44 17.12
N ARG A 622 -4.21 19.37 17.37
CA ARG A 622 -4.43 20.53 16.50
C ARG A 622 -3.14 21.33 16.31
N GLY A 623 -2.82 21.68 15.06
CA GLY A 623 -1.60 22.37 14.65
C GLY A 623 -0.36 21.46 14.60
N ARG A 624 -0.53 20.16 14.81
CA ARG A 624 0.54 19.15 14.82
C ARG A 624 0.16 17.86 14.07
N GLY A 625 -1.11 17.69 13.68
CA GLY A 625 -1.60 16.51 12.98
C GLY A 625 -1.91 15.29 13.86
N ILE A 626 -2.33 14.24 13.17
CA ILE A 626 -2.48 12.88 13.71
C ILE A 626 -1.10 12.25 13.93
N ASP A 627 -0.99 11.34 14.88
CA ASP A 627 0.26 10.63 15.16
C ASP A 627 0.72 9.79 13.94
N PRO A 628 1.84 10.14 13.29
CA PRO A 628 2.33 9.42 12.11
C PRO A 628 2.83 8.01 12.44
N ASN A 629 3.31 7.77 13.66
CA ASN A 629 3.73 6.43 14.08
C ASN A 629 2.51 5.52 14.25
N ALA A 630 1.38 6.05 14.76
CA ALA A 630 0.13 5.30 14.82
C ALA A 630 -0.39 4.94 13.42
N LEU A 631 -0.29 5.85 12.44
CA LEU A 631 -0.64 5.56 11.04
C LEU A 631 0.26 4.49 10.41
N ARG A 632 1.58 4.54 10.65
CA ARG A 632 2.50 3.47 10.21
C ARG A 632 2.14 2.13 10.83
N TRP A 633 1.81 2.10 12.13
CA TRP A 633 1.39 0.86 12.78
C TRP A 633 0.10 0.33 12.14
N LEU A 634 -0.90 1.18 11.91
CA LEU A 634 -2.16 0.79 11.27
C LEU A 634 -1.92 0.22 9.86
N ALA A 635 -1.13 0.89 9.03
CA ALA A 635 -0.80 0.44 7.68
C ALA A 635 0.00 -0.88 7.65
N ALA A 636 0.79 -1.15 8.69
CA ALA A 636 1.54 -2.40 8.81
C ALA A 636 0.67 -3.60 9.25
N HIS A 637 -0.50 -3.36 9.87
CA HIS A 637 -1.34 -4.40 10.45
C HIS A 637 -2.72 -4.55 9.79
N HIS A 638 -3.17 -3.53 9.04
CA HIS A 638 -4.47 -3.48 8.37
C HIS A 638 -4.33 -2.84 6.99
N ASP A 639 -5.26 -3.10 6.07
CA ASP A 639 -5.34 -2.32 4.82
C ASP A 639 -5.76 -0.88 5.18
N PRO A 640 -4.98 0.16 4.83
CA PRO A 640 -5.37 1.55 5.10
C PRO A 640 -6.73 1.95 4.51
N ALA A 641 -7.18 1.28 3.44
CA ALA A 641 -8.50 1.52 2.84
C ALA A 641 -9.67 1.04 3.72
N ASP A 642 -9.42 0.13 4.66
CA ASP A 642 -10.42 -0.38 5.61
C ASP A 642 -10.52 0.50 6.86
N VAL A 643 -9.59 1.45 7.05
CA VAL A 643 -9.56 2.31 8.25
C VAL A 643 -10.64 3.39 8.20
N VAL A 644 -11.39 3.51 9.30
CA VAL A 644 -12.44 4.51 9.49
C VAL A 644 -12.11 5.32 10.74
N PHE A 645 -11.78 6.59 10.56
CA PHE A 645 -11.55 7.51 11.67
C PHE A 645 -12.88 7.87 12.35
N VAL A 646 -12.91 7.85 13.69
CA VAL A 646 -14.14 8.06 14.49
C VAL A 646 -13.95 9.18 15.52
N ASP A 647 -14.91 10.11 15.60
CA ASP A 647 -14.98 11.12 16.67
C ASP A 647 -16.39 11.29 17.25
N GLY A 648 -16.49 11.98 18.38
CA GLY A 648 -17.76 12.20 19.09
C GLY A 648 -18.61 13.33 18.51
N TRP A 649 -18.01 14.43 18.07
CA TRP A 649 -18.78 15.60 17.65
C TRP A 649 -17.94 16.56 16.81
N THR A 650 -18.55 17.21 15.82
CA THR A 650 -17.90 18.29 15.05
C THR A 650 -18.85 19.47 14.84
N GLY A 651 -18.46 20.64 15.36
CA GLY A 651 -19.22 21.88 15.15
C GLY A 651 -18.73 22.71 13.98
N LYS A 652 -17.41 22.86 13.81
CA LYS A 652 -16.83 23.73 12.76
C LYS A 652 -15.73 23.06 11.92
N GLY A 653 -15.65 21.74 11.98
CA GLY A 653 -14.73 20.95 11.15
C GLY A 653 -13.24 21.17 11.41
N ALA A 654 -12.87 21.65 12.61
CA ALA A 654 -11.47 21.90 12.94
C ALA A 654 -10.61 20.63 12.88
N ILE A 655 -11.11 19.53 13.48
CA ILE A 655 -10.46 18.22 13.45
C ILE A 655 -10.55 17.59 12.06
N THR A 656 -11.68 17.72 11.37
CA THR A 656 -11.86 17.24 9.99
C THR A 656 -10.77 17.78 9.06
N ARG A 657 -10.48 19.09 9.11
CA ARG A 657 -9.42 19.70 8.29
C ARG A 657 -8.02 19.29 8.74
N GLU A 658 -7.79 19.22 10.04
CA GLU A 658 -6.50 18.79 10.60
C GLU A 658 -6.15 17.36 10.17
N LEU A 659 -7.11 16.44 10.30
CA LEU A 659 -6.96 15.05 9.88
C LEU A 659 -6.69 14.96 8.37
N ALA A 660 -7.51 15.64 7.56
CA ALA A 660 -7.32 15.61 6.11
C ALA A 660 -5.96 16.17 5.67
N ALA A 661 -5.46 17.22 6.33
CA ALA A 661 -4.12 17.74 6.08
C ALA A 661 -3.03 16.75 6.49
N ALA A 662 -3.14 16.17 7.69
CA ALA A 662 -2.14 15.24 8.21
C ALA A 662 -2.09 13.92 7.43
N ILE A 663 -3.22 13.42 6.93
CA ILE A 663 -3.25 12.23 6.06
C ILE A 663 -2.57 12.49 4.72
N ARG A 664 -2.77 13.68 4.11
CA ARG A 664 -2.04 14.06 2.89
C ARG A 664 -0.53 14.16 3.13
N GLU A 665 -0.12 14.84 4.20
CA GLU A 665 1.29 14.94 4.58
C GLU A 665 1.90 13.55 4.87
N PHE A 666 1.15 12.66 5.50
CA PHE A 666 1.57 11.29 5.73
C PHE A 666 1.73 10.50 4.43
N ALA A 667 0.77 10.61 3.49
CA ALA A 667 0.86 9.96 2.19
C ALA A 667 2.08 10.43 1.40
N GLU A 668 2.33 11.75 1.36
CA GLU A 668 3.50 12.34 0.70
C GLU A 668 4.83 11.89 1.32
N SER A 669 4.89 11.71 2.65
CA SER A 669 6.12 11.39 3.37
C SER A 669 6.38 9.89 3.54
N SER A 670 5.37 9.03 3.43
CA SER A 670 5.48 7.59 3.67
C SER A 670 5.18 6.71 2.45
N GLY A 671 4.61 7.28 1.38
CA GLY A 671 4.13 6.53 0.23
C GLY A 671 2.82 5.76 0.48
N VAL A 672 2.24 5.84 1.68
CA VAL A 672 0.95 5.19 2.01
C VAL A 672 -0.19 6.16 1.78
N ASP A 673 -0.86 6.05 0.62
CA ASP A 673 -1.88 7.00 0.15
C ASP A 673 -3.33 6.50 0.25
N ARG A 674 -3.54 5.28 0.76
CA ARG A 674 -4.86 4.62 0.79
C ARG A 674 -5.73 4.94 2.00
N PHE A 675 -5.25 5.73 2.96
CA PHE A 675 -6.09 6.18 4.08
C PHE A 675 -7.15 7.18 3.58
N ASP A 676 -8.43 6.91 3.87
CA ASP A 676 -9.48 7.89 3.62
C ASP A 676 -9.46 8.99 4.71
N PRO A 677 -9.27 10.27 4.34
CA PRO A 677 -9.24 11.37 5.30
C PRO A 677 -10.61 11.72 5.89
N GLU A 678 -11.71 11.14 5.39
CA GLU A 678 -13.04 11.36 5.92
C GLU A 678 -13.20 10.76 7.33
N ILE A 679 -13.75 11.57 8.23
CA ILE A 679 -14.04 11.17 9.61
C ILE A 679 -15.53 10.88 9.78
N ALA A 680 -15.84 9.75 10.43
CA ALA A 680 -17.18 9.42 10.89
C ALA A 680 -17.40 10.01 12.29
N VAL A 681 -18.54 10.66 12.50
CA VAL A 681 -18.84 11.29 13.79
C VAL A 681 -20.21 10.93 14.33
N LEU A 682 -20.37 10.87 15.64
CA LEU A 682 -21.69 10.63 16.24
C LEU A 682 -22.66 11.79 15.92
N ALA A 683 -22.23 13.04 16.09
CA ALA A 683 -23.03 14.23 15.80
C ALA A 683 -22.26 15.29 15.00
N ASP A 684 -22.87 15.83 13.95
CA ASP A 684 -22.30 16.90 13.12
C ASP A 684 -23.33 18.01 12.86
N PRO A 685 -23.58 18.87 13.86
CA PRO A 685 -24.39 20.08 13.68
C PRO A 685 -23.72 21.12 12.79
N GLY A 686 -22.42 20.96 12.50
CA GLY A 686 -21.66 21.87 11.64
C GLY A 686 -21.80 21.64 10.14
N SER A 687 -22.40 20.52 9.74
CA SER A 687 -22.42 20.04 8.36
C SER A 687 -21.01 19.94 7.73
N CYS A 688 -20.06 19.40 8.49
CA CYS A 688 -18.64 19.32 8.15
C CYS A 688 -18.19 17.97 7.56
N VAL A 689 -18.97 16.90 7.73
CA VAL A 689 -18.63 15.55 7.28
C VAL A 689 -19.80 14.86 6.57
N ARG A 690 -19.45 13.87 5.75
CA ARG A 690 -20.38 13.05 4.96
C ARG A 690 -21.00 11.90 5.75
N THR A 691 -20.26 11.36 6.72
CA THR A 691 -20.68 10.19 7.52
C THR A 691 -20.90 10.62 8.96
N TYR A 692 -22.15 10.61 9.40
CA TYR A 692 -22.56 11.08 10.72
C TYR A 692 -23.75 10.27 11.25
N GLY A 693 -23.92 10.25 12.57
CA GLY A 693 -25.09 9.66 13.22
C GLY A 693 -26.31 10.59 13.23
N THR A 694 -26.09 11.89 13.49
CA THR A 694 -27.14 12.92 13.50
C THR A 694 -26.59 14.32 13.19
N ARG A 695 -27.45 15.22 12.70
CA ARG A 695 -27.19 16.66 12.53
C ARG A 695 -27.62 17.49 13.74
N GLU A 696 -28.26 16.87 14.72
CA GLU A 696 -28.84 17.61 15.84
C GLU A 696 -27.77 18.06 16.85
N ASP A 697 -27.97 19.23 17.44
CA ASP A 697 -27.08 19.79 18.48
C ASP A 697 -27.69 19.65 19.87
N PHE A 698 -27.21 18.66 20.63
CA PHE A 698 -27.64 18.37 21.99
C PHE A 698 -26.45 17.98 22.88
N LEU A 699 -26.67 17.93 24.20
CA LEU A 699 -25.63 17.55 25.15
C LEU A 699 -25.34 16.05 25.08
N ILE A 700 -24.22 15.67 24.47
CA ILE A 700 -23.68 14.31 24.60
C ILE A 700 -23.03 14.19 25.99
N PRO A 701 -23.48 13.30 26.90
CA PRO A 701 -23.00 13.23 28.28
C PRO A 701 -21.49 13.03 28.42
N SER A 702 -20.85 12.35 27.46
CA SER A 702 -19.39 12.20 27.40
C SER A 702 -18.65 13.53 27.25
N ALA A 703 -19.35 14.62 26.89
CA ALA A 703 -18.78 15.96 26.82
C ALA A 703 -18.69 16.65 28.19
N CYS A 704 -19.50 16.23 29.16
CA CYS A 704 -19.53 16.78 30.52
C CYS A 704 -18.28 16.36 31.27
N LEU A 705 -18.10 15.06 31.45
CA LEU A 705 -17.01 14.57 32.27
C LEU A 705 -15.74 14.45 31.42
N ASN A 706 -14.58 14.53 32.07
CA ASN A 706 -13.31 14.49 31.35
C ASN A 706 -12.84 13.04 31.15
N SER A 707 -11.71 12.68 31.74
CA SER A 707 -11.17 11.32 31.68
C SER A 707 -12.13 10.31 32.32
N THR A 708 -12.91 10.71 33.32
CA THR A 708 -13.85 9.86 34.08
C THR A 708 -15.08 9.37 33.29
N VAL A 709 -15.24 9.75 32.03
CA VAL A 709 -16.22 9.15 31.10
C VAL A 709 -15.57 8.70 29.79
N SER A 710 -14.23 8.77 29.73
CA SER A 710 -13.45 8.48 28.54
C SER A 710 -12.29 7.53 28.86
N GLY A 711 -12.57 6.48 29.64
CA GLY A 711 -11.64 5.40 29.95
C GLY A 711 -10.51 5.79 30.91
N LEU A 712 -10.67 6.86 31.69
CA LEU A 712 -9.64 7.46 32.57
C LEU A 712 -8.37 7.90 31.85
N ILE A 713 -8.45 8.14 30.54
CA ILE A 713 -7.32 8.61 29.74
C ILE A 713 -7.30 10.14 29.66
N SER A 714 -6.11 10.71 29.85
CA SER A 714 -5.86 12.15 29.72
C SER A 714 -5.99 12.64 28.27
N ARG A 715 -5.81 13.95 28.05
CA ARG A 715 -5.50 14.42 26.68
C ARG A 715 -4.16 13.85 26.24
N THR A 716 -3.95 13.76 24.93
CA THR A 716 -2.68 13.32 24.39
C THR A 716 -1.62 14.40 24.50
N VAL A 717 -0.38 13.96 24.63
CA VAL A 717 0.79 14.77 24.96
C VAL A 717 1.86 14.53 23.90
N LEU A 718 2.40 15.62 23.37
CA LEU A 718 3.50 15.61 22.42
C LEU A 718 4.62 16.50 22.94
N ARG A 719 5.58 15.90 23.66
CA ARG A 719 6.73 16.57 24.27
C ARG A 719 8.02 15.88 23.83
N LYS A 720 8.93 16.62 23.19
CA LYS A 720 10.11 16.04 22.50
C LYS A 720 11.11 15.32 23.41
N ASP A 721 11.11 15.64 24.70
CA ASP A 721 11.96 14.98 25.72
C ASP A 721 11.35 13.68 26.25
N LEU A 722 10.04 13.45 26.06
CA LEU A 722 9.35 12.24 26.51
C LEU A 722 8.96 11.30 25.36
N ILE A 723 8.78 11.84 24.15
CA ILE A 723 8.34 11.11 22.96
C ILE A 723 9.50 11.05 21.98
N GLY A 724 10.09 9.87 21.83
CA GLY A 724 11.14 9.58 20.86
C GLY A 724 10.62 9.44 19.43
N PRO A 725 11.51 9.36 18.42
CA PRO A 725 11.12 9.31 17.01
C PRO A 725 10.23 8.12 16.60
N GLY A 726 10.33 6.99 17.31
CA GLY A 726 9.51 5.79 17.11
C GLY A 726 8.36 5.61 18.12
N ASP A 727 8.21 6.54 19.06
CA ASP A 727 7.15 6.46 20.07
C ASP A 727 5.82 6.99 19.51
N PHE A 728 4.71 6.41 19.94
CA PHE A 728 3.42 7.08 19.82
C PHE A 728 3.38 8.34 20.69
N HIS A 729 2.51 9.28 20.35
CA HIS A 729 2.11 10.36 21.25
C HIS A 729 1.66 9.77 22.60
N GLY A 730 1.94 10.50 23.68
CA GLY A 730 1.72 9.98 25.03
C GLY A 730 0.35 10.32 25.61
N ALA A 731 -0.08 9.56 26.62
CA ALA A 731 -1.19 9.93 27.50
C ALA A 731 -1.00 9.32 28.90
N LYS A 732 -1.69 9.88 29.89
CA LYS A 732 -1.74 9.35 31.26
C LYS A 732 -3.03 8.59 31.50
N PHE A 733 -2.94 7.53 32.28
CA PHE A 733 -4.07 6.79 32.84
C PHE A 733 -4.24 7.15 34.31
N TYR A 734 -5.31 7.85 34.64
CA TYR A 734 -5.61 8.38 35.98
C TYR A 734 -6.24 7.31 36.88
N ARG A 735 -5.45 6.31 37.30
CA ARG A 735 -5.90 5.20 38.16
C ARG A 735 -6.51 5.69 39.49
N GLU A 736 -6.01 6.79 40.01
CA GLU A 736 -6.45 7.44 41.24
C GLU A 736 -7.88 8.01 41.15
N LEU A 737 -8.44 8.16 39.95
CA LEU A 737 -9.81 8.64 39.72
C LEU A 737 -10.82 7.52 39.51
N ALA A 738 -10.43 6.25 39.73
CA ALA A 738 -11.28 5.08 39.50
C ALA A 738 -12.62 5.14 40.25
N ASP A 739 -12.66 5.71 41.46
CA ASP A 739 -13.88 5.84 42.26
C ASP A 739 -14.92 6.80 41.63
N SER A 740 -14.52 7.61 40.66
CA SER A 740 -15.38 8.55 39.93
C SER A 740 -15.57 8.17 38.47
N ASP A 741 -15.08 7.00 38.04
CA ASP A 741 -15.18 6.55 36.66
C ASP A 741 -16.58 6.03 36.34
N VAL A 742 -17.18 6.61 35.31
CA VAL A 742 -18.50 6.26 34.77
C VAL A 742 -18.40 5.88 33.29
N SER A 743 -17.19 5.59 32.79
CA SER A 743 -16.96 5.26 31.38
C SER A 743 -17.75 4.02 30.94
N VAL A 744 -17.73 2.95 31.75
CA VAL A 744 -18.50 1.72 31.46
C VAL A 744 -19.99 1.94 31.66
N ASP A 745 -20.40 2.63 32.73
CA ASP A 745 -21.81 2.96 32.99
C ASP A 745 -22.44 3.73 31.81
N PHE A 746 -21.71 4.69 31.24
CA PHE A 746 -22.12 5.41 30.03
C PHE A 746 -22.35 4.48 28.84
N LEU A 747 -21.38 3.60 28.56
CA LEU A 747 -21.46 2.66 27.44
C LEU A 747 -22.61 1.67 27.62
N ASP A 748 -22.80 1.16 28.82
CA ASP A 748 -23.84 0.19 29.15
C ASP A 748 -25.24 0.81 29.06
N ALA A 749 -25.42 2.03 29.57
CA ALA A 749 -26.68 2.76 29.50
C ALA A 749 -27.13 3.02 28.04
N VAL A 750 -26.18 3.34 27.15
CA VAL A 750 -26.47 3.54 25.72
C VAL A 750 -26.71 2.20 25.03
N ALA A 751 -25.85 1.20 25.25
CA ALA A 751 -25.97 -0.12 24.62
C ALA A 751 -27.28 -0.83 25.00
N ALA A 752 -27.77 -0.63 26.23
CA ALA A 752 -29.07 -1.15 26.68
C ALA A 752 -30.26 -0.67 25.83
N ARG A 753 -30.12 0.46 25.13
CA ARG A 753 -31.15 1.03 24.24
C ARG A 753 -31.09 0.52 22.81
N PHE A 754 -30.07 -0.27 22.44
CA PHE A 754 -29.88 -0.69 21.05
C PHE A 754 -31.12 -1.38 20.50
N ASP A 755 -31.68 -2.36 21.21
CA ASP A 755 -32.89 -3.11 20.84
C ASP A 755 -34.11 -2.22 20.60
N GLU A 756 -34.28 -1.18 21.40
CA GLU A 756 -35.39 -0.23 21.28
C GLU A 756 -35.31 0.59 19.98
N VAL A 757 -34.09 0.97 19.55
CA VAL A 757 -33.89 1.88 18.40
C VAL A 757 -33.64 1.17 17.06
N ALA A 758 -33.60 -0.17 17.03
CA ALA A 758 -33.19 -0.98 15.87
C ALA A 758 -33.91 -0.61 14.57
N ALA A 759 -35.25 -0.57 14.62
CA ALA A 759 -36.10 -0.34 13.45
C ALA A 759 -36.00 1.11 12.95
N ASP A 760 -35.75 2.04 13.87
CA ASP A 760 -35.55 3.45 13.57
C ASP A 760 -34.20 3.67 12.89
N VAL A 761 -33.15 3.05 13.41
CA VAL A 761 -31.81 3.06 12.81
C VAL A 761 -31.84 2.50 11.39
N GLU A 762 -32.48 1.36 11.15
CA GLU A 762 -32.55 0.77 9.80
C GLU A 762 -33.21 1.73 8.80
N ARG A 763 -34.32 2.36 9.20
CA ARG A 763 -35.04 3.33 8.38
C ARG A 763 -34.21 4.56 8.10
N GLU A 764 -33.55 5.11 9.12
CA GLU A 764 -32.74 6.32 9.00
C GLU A 764 -31.46 6.11 8.22
N ALA A 765 -30.71 5.04 8.50
CA ALA A 765 -29.51 4.71 7.73
C ALA A 765 -29.84 4.47 6.25
N LYS A 766 -31.01 3.90 5.95
CA LYS A 766 -31.50 3.78 4.56
C LYS A 766 -31.82 5.15 3.93
N ALA A 767 -32.53 6.01 4.64
CA ALA A 767 -32.86 7.36 4.16
C ALA A 767 -31.59 8.21 3.95
N LEU A 768 -30.67 8.16 4.91
CA LEU A 768 -29.41 8.89 4.91
C LEU A 768 -28.52 8.47 3.73
N ARG A 769 -28.44 7.18 3.41
CA ARG A 769 -27.71 6.67 2.23
C ARG A 769 -28.28 7.15 0.91
N ALA A 770 -29.58 7.45 0.85
CA ALA A 770 -30.25 7.95 -0.35
C ALA A 770 -30.19 9.48 -0.48
N ALA A 771 -29.80 10.19 0.58
CA ALA A 771 -29.69 11.65 0.59
C ALA A 771 -28.34 12.13 0.08
N ASP A 772 -28.29 13.36 -0.42
CA ASP A 772 -27.02 14.08 -0.61
C ASP A 772 -26.46 14.47 0.76
N ARG A 773 -25.24 14.01 1.04
CA ARG A 773 -24.54 14.21 2.31
C ARG A 773 -23.28 15.04 2.15
N SER A 774 -23.14 15.74 1.02
CA SER A 774 -22.00 16.61 0.77
C SER A 774 -21.87 17.65 1.88
N PRO A 775 -20.68 17.80 2.51
CA PRO A 775 -20.47 18.80 3.55
C PRO A 775 -20.74 20.22 3.05
N THR A 776 -21.60 20.97 3.74
CA THR A 776 -21.93 22.36 3.40
C THR A 776 -21.06 23.37 4.15
N TRP A 777 -20.40 22.95 5.23
CA TRP A 777 -19.57 23.80 6.10
C TRP A 777 -20.31 24.99 6.72
N GLU A 778 -21.63 24.89 6.87
CA GLU A 778 -22.49 25.92 7.44
C GLU A 778 -22.02 26.35 8.85
N GLY A 779 -21.56 25.40 9.65
CA GLY A 779 -21.04 25.68 10.97
C GLY A 779 -19.80 26.58 10.98
N TRP A 780 -18.93 26.46 9.96
CA TRP A 780 -17.76 27.33 9.80
C TRP A 780 -18.18 28.75 9.41
N ALA A 781 -19.07 28.88 8.42
CA ALA A 781 -19.59 30.17 7.98
C ALA A 781 -20.29 30.92 9.12
N ALA A 782 -21.07 30.22 9.96
CA ALA A 782 -21.70 30.81 11.13
C ALA A 782 -20.67 31.31 12.16
N VAL A 783 -19.60 30.55 12.39
CA VAL A 783 -18.53 30.94 13.31
C VAL A 783 -17.76 32.17 12.82
N GLU A 784 -17.47 32.28 11.52
CA GLU A 784 -16.84 33.46 10.92
C GLU A 784 -17.73 34.70 11.08
N ARG A 785 -19.00 34.58 10.72
CA ARG A 785 -20.01 35.63 10.88
C ARG A 785 -20.13 36.11 12.33
N ILE A 786 -20.26 35.19 13.28
CA ILE A 786 -20.34 35.52 14.71
C ILE A 786 -19.04 36.18 15.19
N SER A 787 -17.88 35.70 14.75
CA SER A 787 -16.60 36.28 15.15
C SER A 787 -16.46 37.73 14.68
N GLU A 788 -17.00 38.07 13.50
CA GLU A 788 -16.98 39.42 12.95
C GLU A 788 -18.03 40.33 13.61
N GLU A 789 -19.28 39.87 13.71
CA GLU A 789 -20.41 40.63 14.28
C GLU A 789 -20.16 41.05 15.73
N TYR A 790 -19.53 40.17 16.52
CA TYR A 790 -19.25 40.41 17.94
C TYR A 790 -17.84 40.98 18.19
N GLY A 791 -17.09 41.35 17.14
CA GLY A 791 -15.77 41.99 17.27
C GLY A 791 -14.70 41.12 17.95
N ILE A 792 -14.84 39.80 17.87
CA ILE A 792 -13.93 38.83 18.50
C ILE A 792 -12.66 38.67 17.65
N HIS A 793 -12.80 38.71 16.31
CA HIS A 793 -11.73 38.57 15.32
C HIS A 793 -10.82 37.33 15.48
N ASP A 794 -11.24 36.34 16.27
CA ASP A 794 -10.61 35.03 16.41
C ASP A 794 -11.70 33.94 16.55
N VAL A 795 -11.87 33.17 15.49
CA VAL A 795 -12.81 32.04 15.43
C VAL A 795 -12.57 30.99 16.51
N ASN A 796 -11.42 30.96 17.17
CA ASN A 796 -11.13 30.04 18.27
C ASN A 796 -11.86 30.38 19.57
N LEU A 797 -12.25 31.64 19.75
CA LEU A 797 -12.99 32.13 20.89
C LEU A 797 -14.52 31.97 20.73
N VAL A 798 -14.95 31.55 19.54
CA VAL A 798 -16.33 31.13 19.25
C VAL A 798 -16.43 29.61 19.37
N LYS A 799 -17.24 29.14 20.32
CA LYS A 799 -17.39 27.74 20.72
C LYS A 799 -18.79 27.23 20.39
N PRO A 800 -18.99 26.71 19.16
CA PRO A 800 -20.30 26.32 18.71
C PRO A 800 -20.77 25.01 19.34
N GLY A 801 -22.07 24.87 19.56
CA GLY A 801 -22.70 23.65 20.04
C GLY A 801 -22.93 23.60 21.55
N VAL A 802 -23.89 22.78 21.96
CA VAL A 802 -24.27 22.60 23.38
C VAL A 802 -23.10 22.10 24.22
N GLY A 803 -22.37 21.09 23.73
CA GLY A 803 -21.24 20.50 24.46
C GLY A 803 -20.09 21.50 24.69
N GLU A 804 -19.68 22.23 23.66
CA GLU A 804 -18.61 23.22 23.78
C GLU A 804 -19.02 24.44 24.61
N THR A 805 -20.27 24.91 24.48
CA THR A 805 -20.82 25.98 25.32
C THR A 805 -20.83 25.58 26.79
N THR A 806 -21.23 24.34 27.09
CA THR A 806 -21.18 23.77 28.43
C THR A 806 -19.75 23.77 28.96
N ARG A 807 -18.76 23.37 28.15
CA ARG A 807 -17.33 23.41 28.55
C ARG A 807 -16.82 24.83 28.79
N VAL A 808 -17.23 25.80 27.99
CA VAL A 808 -16.90 27.22 28.21
C VAL A 808 -17.44 27.69 29.55
N LEU A 809 -18.73 27.44 29.80
CA LEU A 809 -19.39 27.81 31.04
C LEU A 809 -18.78 27.17 32.27
N LEU A 810 -18.11 26.02 32.14
CA LEU A 810 -17.54 25.33 33.28
C LEU A 810 -16.05 25.63 33.48
N ARG A 811 -15.30 25.89 32.41
CA ARG A 811 -13.83 25.80 32.42
C ARG A 811 -13.13 27.02 31.82
N ARG A 812 -13.87 28.02 31.38
CA ARG A 812 -13.35 29.27 30.79
C ARG A 812 -14.03 30.47 31.44
N VAL A 813 -13.62 31.66 31.01
CA VAL A 813 -14.30 32.92 31.31
C VAL A 813 -15.30 33.20 30.18
N PRO A 814 -16.56 32.75 30.28
CA PRO A 814 -17.60 33.06 29.31
C PRO A 814 -17.88 34.57 29.25
N TRP A 815 -18.03 35.11 28.04
CA TRP A 815 -18.50 36.47 27.82
C TRP A 815 -20.02 36.53 27.62
N LYS A 816 -20.52 35.71 26.70
CA LYS A 816 -21.92 35.68 26.28
C LYS A 816 -22.27 34.32 25.68
N ILE A 817 -23.53 33.92 25.76
CA ILE A 817 -24.06 32.75 25.07
C ILE A 817 -25.07 33.20 24.04
N LEU A 818 -24.93 32.73 22.81
CA LEU A 818 -25.94 32.87 21.77
C LEU A 818 -26.81 31.61 21.78
N ALA A 819 -28.12 31.75 21.92
CA ALA A 819 -29.06 30.65 21.99
C ALA A 819 -30.08 30.73 20.86
N HIS A 820 -30.30 29.62 20.16
CA HIS A 820 -31.36 29.51 19.16
C HIS A 820 -32.73 29.48 19.84
N ARG A 821 -33.70 30.25 19.35
CA ARG A 821 -35.03 30.40 20.01
C ARG A 821 -35.79 29.08 20.15
N ASP A 822 -35.62 28.17 19.20
CA ASP A 822 -36.33 26.89 19.17
C ASP A 822 -35.56 25.73 19.84
N ALA A 823 -34.42 26.00 20.49
CA ALA A 823 -33.58 24.95 21.08
C ALA A 823 -34.24 24.19 22.26
N GLY A 824 -35.35 24.70 22.80
CA GLY A 824 -36.20 23.97 23.74
C GLY A 824 -35.47 23.51 25.01
N ALA A 825 -35.78 22.28 25.45
CA ALA A 825 -35.24 21.68 26.68
C ALA A 825 -33.73 21.33 26.59
N ASP A 826 -33.18 21.21 25.37
CA ASP A 826 -31.76 20.87 25.15
C ASP A 826 -30.79 21.97 25.65
N LEU A 827 -31.31 23.16 26.01
CA LEU A 827 -30.54 24.25 26.61
C LEU A 827 -30.78 24.47 28.11
N ASP A 828 -31.64 23.70 28.77
CA ASP A 828 -32.02 23.97 30.15
C ASP A 828 -30.81 23.97 31.11
N HIS A 829 -29.85 23.08 30.91
CA HIS A 829 -28.60 23.07 31.69
C HIS A 829 -27.68 24.24 31.33
N VAL A 830 -27.59 24.64 30.06
CA VAL A 830 -26.81 25.81 29.63
C VAL A 830 -27.35 27.06 30.29
N ARG A 831 -28.67 27.22 30.33
CA ARG A 831 -29.36 28.35 30.97
C ARG A 831 -29.09 28.39 32.47
N LEU A 832 -29.20 27.24 33.15
CA LEU A 832 -28.90 27.13 34.57
C LEU A 832 -27.45 27.51 34.88
N LEU A 833 -26.48 27.02 34.10
CA LEU A 833 -25.06 27.32 34.28
C LEU A 833 -24.75 28.80 33.97
N ALA A 834 -25.39 29.37 32.94
CA ALA A 834 -25.25 30.78 32.58
C ALA A 834 -25.77 31.69 33.70
N GLU A 835 -26.94 31.39 34.25
CA GLU A 835 -27.53 32.11 35.38
C GLU A 835 -26.62 32.07 36.60
N GLN A 836 -26.11 30.88 36.95
CA GLN A 836 -25.18 30.70 38.09
C GLN A 836 -23.90 31.51 37.94
N ARG A 837 -23.38 31.66 36.72
CA ARG A 837 -22.14 32.40 36.43
C ARG A 837 -22.36 33.88 36.09
N GLY A 838 -23.61 34.32 35.98
CA GLY A 838 -23.95 35.69 35.58
C GLY A 838 -23.60 35.99 34.12
N VAL A 839 -23.66 34.99 33.25
CA VAL A 839 -23.35 35.13 31.81
C VAL A 839 -24.62 35.49 31.05
N PRO A 840 -24.63 36.57 30.26
CA PRO A 840 -25.79 36.92 29.47
C PRO A 840 -26.08 35.89 28.37
N VAL A 841 -27.35 35.51 28.23
CA VAL A 841 -27.87 34.69 27.13
C VAL A 841 -28.63 35.59 26.17
N GLU A 842 -28.17 35.63 24.91
CA GLU A 842 -28.76 36.38 23.82
C GLU A 842 -29.45 35.43 22.85
N TRP A 843 -30.69 35.75 22.45
CA TRP A 843 -31.50 34.90 21.58
C TRP A 843 -31.36 35.33 20.13
N VAL A 844 -30.95 34.40 19.27
CA VAL A 844 -30.70 34.60 17.84
C VAL A 844 -31.53 33.62 17.00
N ASP A 845 -31.98 34.08 15.82
CA ASP A 845 -32.90 33.33 14.95
C ASP A 845 -32.19 32.51 13.87
N ASP A 846 -30.96 32.89 13.48
CA ASP A 846 -30.21 32.25 12.39
C ASP A 846 -28.92 31.61 12.93
N LEU A 847 -29.08 30.49 13.64
CA LEU A 847 -27.99 29.75 14.23
C LEU A 847 -28.08 28.27 13.83
N PRO A 848 -27.04 27.68 13.19
CA PRO A 848 -27.05 26.25 12.85
C PRO A 848 -26.85 25.33 14.07
N TYR A 849 -26.71 25.93 15.26
CA TYR A 849 -26.51 25.25 16.54
C TYR A 849 -27.64 25.62 17.49
N SER A 850 -27.89 24.76 18.49
CA SER A 850 -28.76 25.09 19.61
C SER A 850 -28.20 26.26 20.42
N CYS A 851 -26.87 26.30 20.62
CA CYS A 851 -26.20 27.47 21.21
C CYS A 851 -24.73 27.61 20.80
N VAL A 852 -24.15 28.79 21.08
CA VAL A 852 -22.73 29.11 20.91
C VAL A 852 -22.22 29.87 22.14
N GLY A 853 -21.14 29.37 22.74
CA GLY A 853 -20.41 30.06 23.80
C GLY A 853 -19.37 31.02 23.23
N LEU A 854 -19.38 32.27 23.67
CA LEU A 854 -18.37 33.28 23.32
C LEU A 854 -17.41 33.48 24.49
N ILE A 855 -16.11 33.50 24.21
CA ILE A 855 -15.05 33.79 25.18
C ILE A 855 -14.55 35.22 24.95
N HIS A 856 -14.27 35.95 26.04
CA HIS A 856 -13.77 37.32 25.95
C HIS A 856 -12.34 37.37 25.36
N PRO A 857 -12.01 38.27 24.40
CA PRO A 857 -10.68 38.36 23.79
C PRO A 857 -9.57 38.86 24.73
N GLN A 858 -9.90 39.65 25.75
CA GLN A 858 -8.94 40.18 26.72
C GLN A 858 -9.10 39.48 28.07
N TYR A 859 -8.04 38.81 28.53
CA TYR A 859 -7.94 38.26 29.87
C TYR A 859 -7.56 39.39 30.85
N THR A 860 -8.43 39.74 31.80
CA THR A 860 -8.05 40.58 32.95
C THR A 860 -7.99 39.70 34.19
N ARG A 861 -6.80 39.62 34.82
CA ARG A 861 -6.63 38.97 36.12
C ARG A 861 -7.56 39.69 37.11
N GLY A 862 -8.60 39.00 37.59
CA GLY A 862 -9.67 39.58 38.42
C GLY A 862 -11.07 39.66 37.77
N ALA A 863 -11.28 39.13 36.55
CA ALA A 863 -12.59 39.09 35.89
C ALA A 863 -13.56 38.02 36.44
N THR A 864 -13.11 37.15 37.35
CA THR A 864 -13.96 36.25 38.14
C THR A 864 -13.71 36.49 39.63
N GLY A 865 -14.78 36.75 40.39
CA GLY A 865 -14.69 36.83 41.85
C GLY A 865 -14.30 35.48 42.45
N ALA A 866 -13.87 35.46 43.72
CA ALA A 866 -13.57 34.21 44.45
C ALA A 866 -14.77 33.23 44.56
N ASP A 867 -15.96 33.67 44.14
CA ASP A 867 -17.21 32.93 44.05
C ASP A 867 -17.53 32.42 42.62
N GLY A 868 -16.65 32.63 41.64
CA GLY A 868 -16.80 32.14 40.26
C GLY A 868 -17.73 32.97 39.38
N LYS A 869 -18.18 34.16 39.82
CA LYS A 869 -19.03 35.07 39.02
C LYS A 869 -18.20 36.02 38.17
N ALA A 870 -18.68 36.32 36.95
CA ALA A 870 -18.10 37.35 36.10
C ALA A 870 -18.17 38.72 36.80
N VAL A 871 -17.04 39.43 36.91
CA VAL A 871 -17.01 40.80 37.42
C VAL A 871 -17.55 41.71 36.32
N ALA A 872 -18.67 42.38 36.59
CA ALA A 872 -19.26 43.33 35.67
C ALA A 872 -18.25 44.46 35.35
N SER A 873 -17.80 44.53 34.09
CA SER A 873 -17.03 45.66 33.60
C SER A 873 -17.94 46.90 33.58
N ARG A 874 -17.51 47.98 34.24
CA ARG A 874 -18.07 49.32 34.02
C ARG A 874 -17.67 49.87 32.67
#